data_AF-A0A5J5WSE7-F1
#
_entry.id   AF-A0A5J5WSE7-F1
#
_cell.length_a   1.000
_cell.length_b   1.000
_cell.length_c   1.000
_cell.angle_alpha   90.00
_cell.angle_beta   90.00
_cell.angle_gamma   90.00
#
_symmetry.space_group_name_H-M   'P 1'
#
loop_
_entity.id
_entity.type
_entity.pdbx_description
1 polymer ?
#
loop_
_entity_poly.entity_id
_entity_poly.type
_entity_poly.pdbx_seq_one_letter_code
_entity_poly.pdbx_strand_id
1 'polypeptide(L)'
;MFYSIFRTSLLRGRQAMAASLSFNLSFIKMSTSLRFISISSNGHSFTVSYLINKCGFSTELASFASKYVHFETPERPDSLFVFLENHGFSKTQILNLIKKRPRLLVCDTEKTLLPKIEYLHSLGFSRPELAKILSSYPTLLMHSLKNQIIPNFNLLRNLFHSDDKAIKAIKRFTPILVYDLESYLYPNMNVLSGIGVPESNILVLLNRQPRSLLYNPVRLKEIVEEAKRMGFDSSTKMFLSVVIALKSMTKSTLEKKFDVYRRWGWSDQEIHEAFRRHPLCMTVSEDKVMAIMDFLVNKMGYSSTLIAKQPSILRQSFRKNIVPRALFARELLSQGLVNDLKLSVLFDTSEKVFIRMFVDRFVNKAPDLLKLYKEKLKISEKKQTLEPVPAVSFTSPILWRKFLILSLGSHKRGCSNQNSFTVSYLMNKCGFTPEFASFASKYVHFETPERPDSLFAFLENHGLLIYDTEKTLLPKLEFFYSIGFSRPELTKILTSYPAVLICSLKKQIIPSFNLLRNLFQSDDKAIKTIKRYGAIFVYDFERNLIPNMNLLRGIGVPESNILMLLNHQPRPLLYDQVRLKEIVEEVKRMGFDSSTKKFVDVVIALSSMSKSTLEKKFDVYRRWGWSDQEIHEAFQRYPMCMAVSEDKIMAVMDFLVNKMGYSSTLIAKQSSILRQSLEKRIVPRALFAQELLSQGLVKDLKLSVLFDTSEKVFIRITSLLHGRQAMASSQSFNLSIIKISSTLRFFSISSNEHSFTVSYLINKCGFSPESASRTSNYVHFETPEKPDSLIIFLENHGFSKTQIKNLIKRQPKLLHSDTEKTLLPKLEFLYSIGFSRPELAKLLSDYPTLLRASLEKRIIPSFNLLRNLFQSDDKAVKSIKRFAGILVSDFEKNLLPNMNILRGIGVPETNILLQLHRKPRTLMFNPVRLEEIVEEVKRMGIDTSRKKFLDVVFAMKSMTKSTLDKKIDVYKRWGWSDQEIHEAFRRYPLCMTVSEDKIMAIMDFLVNKMGYSSTLVAKQSSVLSRSLEKRIVPRALFARELSSKGLVNDFKLSVLFDTSEKTFIRMFGDCFVKKAPELLKLYKENV
;
A
#
# COMPACT_ATOMS: atom_id res chain seq x y z
N MET A 1 36.52 0.32 47.03
CA MET A 1 37.70 -0.46 46.60
C MET A 1 37.44 -1.16 45.25
N PHE A 2 37.17 -0.42 44.17
CA PHE A 2 36.79 -1.04 42.86
C PHE A 2 37.37 -0.31 41.62
N TYR A 3 38.24 0.69 41.81
CA TYR A 3 38.72 1.59 40.75
C TYR A 3 40.10 1.19 40.16
N SER A 4 40.57 -0.03 40.42
CA SER A 4 41.96 -0.47 40.13
C SER A 4 42.07 -1.47 38.97
N ILE A 5 41.11 -2.38 38.82
CA ILE A 5 41.28 -3.60 38.00
C ILE A 5 41.17 -3.36 36.48
N PHE A 6 40.61 -2.22 36.03
CA PHE A 6 40.45 -1.92 34.59
C PHE A 6 41.60 -1.10 33.96
N ARG A 7 42.71 -0.85 34.68
CA ARG A 7 43.80 0.03 34.21
C ARG A 7 45.07 -0.70 33.71
N THR A 8 45.06 -2.04 33.65
CA THR A 8 46.31 -2.86 33.62
C THR A 8 46.49 -3.79 32.41
N SER A 9 45.74 -3.61 31.30
CA SER A 9 45.88 -4.48 30.10
C SER A 9 46.18 -3.79 28.77
N LEU A 10 46.27 -2.44 28.70
CA LEU A 10 46.60 -1.73 27.46
C LEU A 10 47.55 -0.52 27.63
N LEU A 11 48.40 -0.53 28.67
CA LEU A 11 49.40 0.51 28.94
C LEU A 11 50.85 0.00 28.84
N ARG A 12 51.18 -0.64 27.71
CA ARG A 12 52.55 -0.71 27.15
C ARG A 12 52.44 -0.66 25.62
N GLY A 13 53.07 0.34 24.97
CA GLY A 13 53.08 0.43 23.51
C GLY A 13 53.04 1.82 22.86
N ARG A 14 52.87 2.93 23.61
CA ARG A 14 52.97 4.31 23.06
C ARG A 14 53.63 5.31 24.01
N GLN A 15 54.94 5.19 24.19
CA GLN A 15 55.84 6.30 24.51
C GLN A 15 57.25 5.95 24.02
N ALA A 16 57.59 6.36 22.80
CA ALA A 16 58.95 6.49 22.27
C ALA A 16 58.91 7.23 20.90
N MET A 17 60.00 7.94 20.59
CA MET A 17 60.37 8.46 19.26
C MET A 17 59.35 9.33 18.50
N ALA A 18 59.45 10.64 18.73
CA ALA A 18 59.38 11.63 17.66
C ALA A 18 60.70 12.39 17.60
N ALA A 19 61.74 11.79 16.98
CA ALA A 19 63.03 12.45 16.70
C ALA A 19 63.85 11.72 15.62
N SER A 20 64.56 12.53 14.83
CA SER A 20 65.87 12.30 14.18
C SER A 20 66.17 11.04 13.33
N LEU A 21 66.33 11.30 12.02
CA LEU A 21 67.46 10.94 11.14
C LEU A 21 67.78 9.48 10.67
N SER A 22 68.15 9.46 9.36
CA SER A 22 69.24 8.73 8.70
C SER A 22 69.23 7.20 8.44
N PHE A 23 69.36 6.90 7.13
CA PHE A 23 70.24 5.90 6.47
C PHE A 23 69.90 4.38 6.43
N ASN A 24 69.67 3.94 5.18
CA ASN A 24 70.24 2.78 4.47
C ASN A 24 70.08 1.31 4.93
N LEU A 25 69.67 0.49 3.94
CA LEU A 25 70.00 -0.93 3.65
C LEU A 25 69.89 -1.98 4.80
N SER A 26 69.24 -3.13 4.62
CA SER A 26 69.62 -4.08 3.55
C SER A 26 68.63 -5.27 3.34
N PHE A 27 68.50 -5.67 2.07
CA PHE A 27 68.42 -7.05 1.52
C PHE A 27 67.34 -8.09 1.95
N ILE A 28 66.59 -8.58 0.93
CA ILE A 28 66.29 -10.02 0.62
C ILE A 28 65.42 -10.83 1.62
N LYS A 29 64.41 -11.66 1.28
CA LYS A 29 63.70 -12.20 0.07
C LYS A 29 62.23 -12.51 0.55
N MET A 30 61.20 -12.93 -0.20
CA MET A 30 61.08 -13.58 -1.51
C MET A 30 59.64 -13.43 -2.10
N SER A 31 59.46 -13.83 -3.36
CA SER A 31 58.22 -14.33 -3.99
C SER A 31 56.92 -13.51 -3.90
N THR A 32 56.61 -12.84 -5.01
CA THR A 32 55.33 -12.22 -5.35
C THR A 32 54.12 -13.18 -5.32
N SER A 33 52.99 -12.68 -4.81
CA SER A 33 51.66 -13.00 -5.35
C SER A 33 50.75 -11.79 -5.22
N LEU A 34 50.52 -11.10 -6.34
CA LEU A 34 49.72 -9.88 -6.42
C LEU A 34 48.23 -10.17 -6.22
N ARG A 35 47.79 -10.24 -4.96
CA ARG A 35 46.37 -10.06 -4.63
C ARG A 35 46.00 -8.61 -4.91
N PHE A 36 45.38 -8.35 -6.06
CA PHE A 36 44.70 -7.09 -6.37
C PHE A 36 43.56 -6.87 -5.36
N ILE A 37 43.86 -6.24 -4.23
CA ILE A 37 42.83 -5.66 -3.36
C ILE A 37 42.34 -4.39 -4.06
N SER A 38 41.41 -4.56 -4.99
CA SER A 38 40.68 -3.43 -5.58
C SER A 38 39.81 -2.78 -4.49
N ILE A 39 40.34 -1.73 -3.86
CA ILE A 39 39.58 -0.88 -2.92
C ILE A 39 38.53 -0.14 -3.76
N SER A 40 37.32 -0.69 -3.83
CA SER A 40 36.24 -0.14 -4.66
C SER A 40 35.75 1.18 -4.05
N SER A 41 35.96 2.28 -4.78
CA SER A 41 35.67 3.67 -4.38
C SER A 41 34.19 4.01 -4.10
N ASN A 42 33.26 3.05 -4.24
CA ASN A 42 31.81 3.25 -4.11
C ASN A 42 31.19 2.74 -2.78
N GLY A 43 32.00 2.33 -1.80
CA GLY A 43 31.50 2.02 -0.44
C GLY A 43 30.49 0.87 -0.34
N HIS A 44 30.55 -0.11 -1.24
CA HIS A 44 29.72 -1.32 -1.21
C HIS A 44 30.46 -2.49 -0.53
N SER A 45 29.73 -3.45 0.04
CA SER A 45 30.35 -4.64 0.66
C SER A 45 30.84 -5.64 -0.40
N PHE A 46 31.80 -6.50 -0.03
CA PHE A 46 32.40 -7.49 -0.95
C PHE A 46 31.35 -8.34 -1.66
N THR A 47 30.33 -8.83 -0.95
CA THR A 47 29.23 -9.61 -1.54
C THR A 47 28.47 -8.84 -2.64
N VAL A 48 28.25 -7.53 -2.46
CA VAL A 48 27.59 -6.68 -3.47
C VAL A 48 28.48 -6.55 -4.70
N SER A 49 29.76 -6.20 -4.53
CA SER A 49 30.72 -6.06 -5.63
C SER A 49 30.93 -7.38 -6.40
N TYR A 50 30.98 -8.52 -5.71
CA TYR A 50 31.03 -9.85 -6.35
C TYR A 50 29.77 -10.15 -7.18
N LEU A 51 28.58 -9.87 -6.63
CA LEU A 51 27.31 -10.10 -7.32
C LEU A 51 27.19 -9.25 -8.58
N ILE A 52 27.63 -7.99 -8.55
CA ILE A 52 27.70 -7.13 -9.73
C ILE A 52 28.69 -7.71 -10.73
N ASN A 53 29.96 -7.78 -10.35
CA ASN A 53 31.07 -7.99 -11.30
C ASN A 53 31.14 -9.42 -11.86
N LYS A 54 30.85 -10.44 -11.03
CA LYS A 54 31.00 -11.86 -11.41
C LYS A 54 29.67 -12.56 -11.71
N CYS A 55 28.58 -12.17 -11.03
CA CYS A 55 27.25 -12.72 -11.31
C CYS A 55 26.40 -11.87 -12.28
N GLY A 56 26.88 -10.69 -12.69
CA GLY A 56 26.17 -9.81 -13.62
C GLY A 56 24.84 -9.29 -13.06
N PHE A 57 24.77 -9.07 -11.75
CA PHE A 57 23.66 -8.36 -11.11
C PHE A 57 23.85 -6.86 -11.34
N SER A 58 22.77 -6.08 -11.24
CA SER A 58 22.89 -4.63 -11.10
C SER A 58 23.24 -4.24 -9.66
N THR A 59 23.53 -2.96 -9.44
CA THR A 59 23.71 -2.38 -8.11
C THR A 59 22.49 -2.58 -7.21
N GLU A 60 21.27 -2.39 -7.71
CA GLU A 60 20.04 -2.61 -6.94
C GLU A 60 19.80 -4.11 -6.64
N LEU A 61 19.97 -4.98 -7.63
CA LEU A 61 19.85 -6.44 -7.48
C LEU A 61 20.85 -6.96 -6.44
N ALA A 62 22.11 -6.54 -6.53
CA ALA A 62 23.18 -6.98 -5.64
C ALA A 62 22.97 -6.47 -4.20
N SER A 63 22.57 -5.20 -4.03
CA SER A 63 22.22 -4.59 -2.74
C SER A 63 20.93 -5.17 -2.11
N PHE A 64 20.07 -5.81 -2.90
CA PHE A 64 18.97 -6.61 -2.38
C PHE A 64 19.40 -8.03 -2.02
N ALA A 65 20.12 -8.72 -2.92
CA ALA A 65 20.53 -10.11 -2.73
C ALA A 65 21.54 -10.29 -1.58
N SER A 66 22.41 -9.32 -1.32
CA SER A 66 23.36 -9.32 -0.18
C SER A 66 22.69 -9.30 1.20
N LYS A 67 21.37 -9.09 1.28
CA LYS A 67 20.57 -9.23 2.52
C LYS A 67 20.18 -10.68 2.81
N TYR A 68 20.40 -11.59 1.86
CA TYR A 68 20.03 -13.01 1.92
C TYR A 68 21.21 -13.96 1.70
N VAL A 69 22.35 -13.44 1.24
CA VAL A 69 23.66 -14.10 1.23
C VAL A 69 24.73 -13.10 1.66
N HIS A 70 25.66 -13.56 2.51
CA HIS A 70 26.82 -12.79 2.94
C HIS A 70 28.05 -13.69 2.85
N PHE A 71 29.12 -13.17 2.25
CA PHE A 71 30.44 -13.79 2.19
C PHE A 71 31.48 -12.70 1.95
N GLU A 72 32.62 -12.82 2.60
CA GLU A 72 33.68 -11.80 2.59
C GLU A 72 34.81 -12.13 1.61
N THR A 73 34.81 -13.36 1.08
CA THR A 73 35.83 -13.93 0.20
C THR A 73 35.19 -14.76 -0.92
N PRO A 74 35.86 -14.98 -2.07
CA PRO A 74 35.25 -15.55 -3.27
C PRO A 74 35.22 -17.09 -3.33
N GLU A 75 35.96 -17.82 -2.49
CA GLU A 75 36.30 -19.22 -2.71
C GLU A 75 35.06 -20.15 -2.70
N ARG A 76 34.11 -19.90 -1.79
CA ARG A 76 32.86 -20.70 -1.71
C ARG A 76 31.90 -20.41 -2.88
N PRO A 77 31.62 -19.13 -3.24
CA PRO A 77 31.00 -18.79 -4.52
C PRO A 77 31.67 -19.45 -5.73
N ASP A 78 32.99 -19.38 -5.84
CA ASP A 78 33.74 -19.87 -7.00
C ASP A 78 33.73 -21.41 -7.09
N SER A 79 33.82 -22.09 -5.95
CA SER A 79 33.65 -23.54 -5.83
C SER A 79 32.29 -24.01 -6.37
N LEU A 80 31.20 -23.25 -6.15
CA LEU A 80 29.89 -23.54 -6.74
C LEU A 80 29.91 -23.45 -8.28
N PHE A 81 30.59 -22.44 -8.85
CA PHE A 81 30.71 -22.33 -10.32
C PHE A 81 31.42 -23.55 -10.88
N VAL A 82 32.61 -23.89 -10.38
CA VAL A 82 33.40 -25.06 -10.82
C VAL A 82 32.61 -26.36 -10.64
N PHE A 83 31.93 -26.53 -9.49
CA PHE A 83 31.07 -27.69 -9.24
C PHE A 83 29.97 -27.81 -10.30
N LEU A 84 29.24 -26.74 -10.62
CA LEU A 84 28.16 -26.78 -11.61
C LEU A 84 28.67 -26.96 -13.04
N GLU A 85 29.83 -26.37 -13.40
CA GLU A 85 30.47 -26.57 -14.71
C GLU A 85 30.89 -28.04 -14.89
N ASN A 86 31.50 -28.66 -13.88
CA ASN A 86 31.82 -30.10 -13.85
C ASN A 86 30.57 -30.99 -13.95
N HIS A 87 29.40 -30.52 -13.50
CA HIS A 87 28.12 -31.23 -13.63
C HIS A 87 27.36 -30.91 -14.93
N GLY A 88 28.00 -30.28 -15.91
CA GLY A 88 27.47 -30.04 -17.26
C GLY A 88 26.56 -28.82 -17.39
N PHE A 89 26.61 -27.87 -16.44
CA PHE A 89 25.93 -26.59 -16.59
C PHE A 89 26.83 -25.59 -17.31
N SER A 90 26.32 -24.95 -18.37
CA SER A 90 27.01 -23.81 -18.99
C SER A 90 27.01 -22.57 -18.09
N LYS A 91 27.99 -21.69 -18.26
CA LYS A 91 28.09 -20.41 -17.54
C LYS A 91 26.81 -19.57 -17.58
N THR A 92 26.05 -19.58 -18.68
CA THR A 92 24.77 -18.86 -18.78
C THR A 92 23.64 -19.54 -17.99
N GLN A 93 23.64 -20.87 -17.91
CA GLN A 93 22.74 -21.64 -17.04
C GLN A 93 23.03 -21.35 -15.56
N ILE A 94 24.30 -21.37 -15.16
CA ILE A 94 24.76 -21.09 -13.79
C ILE A 94 24.38 -19.66 -13.37
N LEU A 95 24.65 -18.66 -14.22
CA LEU A 95 24.28 -17.27 -13.95
C LEU A 95 22.76 -17.08 -13.83
N ASN A 96 21.94 -17.74 -14.66
CA ASN A 96 20.48 -17.71 -14.53
C ASN A 96 19.99 -18.39 -13.23
N LEU A 97 20.61 -19.51 -12.87
CA LEU A 97 20.35 -20.26 -11.64
C LEU A 97 20.71 -19.43 -10.40
N ILE A 98 21.84 -18.71 -10.39
CA ILE A 98 22.25 -17.81 -9.29
C ILE A 98 21.38 -16.54 -9.26
N LYS A 99 21.03 -15.94 -10.41
CA LYS A 99 20.12 -14.78 -10.47
C LYS A 99 18.75 -15.08 -9.89
N LYS A 100 18.22 -16.30 -10.12
CA LYS A 100 17.03 -16.79 -9.41
C LYS A 100 17.34 -17.12 -7.95
N ARG A 101 18.41 -17.87 -7.66
CA ARG A 101 18.76 -18.41 -6.34
C ARG A 101 20.13 -17.91 -5.83
N PRO A 102 20.24 -16.67 -5.33
CA PRO A 102 21.50 -16.17 -4.75
C PRO A 102 22.01 -17.04 -3.60
N ARG A 103 21.09 -17.64 -2.82
CA ARG A 103 21.37 -18.55 -1.69
C ARG A 103 22.20 -19.78 -2.02
N LEU A 104 22.37 -20.15 -3.30
CA LEU A 104 23.27 -21.23 -3.68
C LEU A 104 24.75 -20.84 -3.46
N LEU A 105 25.11 -19.56 -3.56
CA LEU A 105 26.49 -19.06 -3.34
C LEU A 105 27.05 -19.33 -1.93
N VAL A 106 26.19 -19.66 -0.97
CA VAL A 106 26.56 -19.99 0.43
C VAL A 106 26.17 -21.42 0.82
N CYS A 107 25.68 -22.24 -0.11
CA CYS A 107 25.35 -23.65 0.18
C CYS A 107 26.60 -24.53 0.29
N ASP A 108 26.45 -25.77 0.75
CA ASP A 108 27.48 -26.81 0.75
C ASP A 108 27.21 -27.72 -0.47
N THR A 109 28.07 -27.71 -1.48
CA THR A 109 27.84 -28.42 -2.76
C THR A 109 27.67 -29.92 -2.52
N GLU A 110 28.61 -30.51 -1.78
CA GLU A 110 28.70 -31.94 -1.51
C GLU A 110 27.53 -32.45 -0.67
N LYS A 111 27.13 -31.70 0.36
CA LYS A 111 26.04 -32.11 1.26
C LYS A 111 24.65 -31.70 0.78
N THR A 112 24.55 -30.66 -0.05
CA THR A 112 23.25 -30.05 -0.40
C THR A 112 22.83 -30.25 -1.85
N LEU A 113 23.76 -30.27 -2.80
CA LEU A 113 23.47 -30.31 -4.24
C LEU A 113 23.80 -31.67 -4.86
N LEU A 114 25.01 -32.19 -4.64
CA LEU A 114 25.46 -33.46 -5.21
C LEU A 114 24.45 -34.60 -5.02
N PRO A 115 23.87 -34.86 -3.82
CA PRO A 115 22.95 -35.99 -3.64
C PRO A 115 21.66 -35.85 -4.46
N LYS A 116 21.24 -34.62 -4.79
CA LYS A 116 20.06 -34.35 -5.62
C LYS A 116 20.37 -34.51 -7.10
N ILE A 117 21.57 -34.09 -7.54
CA ILE A 117 21.98 -34.23 -8.93
C ILE A 117 22.24 -35.72 -9.24
N GLU A 118 22.94 -36.45 -8.35
CA GLU A 118 23.16 -37.89 -8.51
C GLU A 118 21.86 -38.70 -8.47
N TYR A 119 20.93 -38.39 -7.55
CA TYR A 119 19.63 -39.07 -7.54
C TYR A 119 18.85 -38.83 -8.84
N LEU A 120 18.75 -37.58 -9.31
CA LEU A 120 18.04 -37.32 -10.56
C LEU A 120 18.78 -37.92 -11.78
N HIS A 121 20.11 -38.07 -11.71
CA HIS A 121 20.89 -38.76 -12.74
C HIS A 121 20.64 -40.28 -12.74
N SER A 122 20.58 -40.93 -11.57
CA SER A 122 20.27 -42.36 -11.47
C SER A 122 18.83 -42.70 -11.87
N LEU A 123 17.92 -41.70 -11.87
CA LEU A 123 16.60 -41.78 -12.50
C LEU A 123 16.62 -41.61 -14.04
N GLY A 124 17.77 -41.69 -14.71
CA GLY A 124 17.87 -41.64 -16.17
C GLY A 124 17.71 -40.25 -16.80
N PHE A 125 17.95 -39.18 -16.04
CA PHE A 125 18.09 -37.84 -16.61
C PHE A 125 19.57 -37.55 -16.93
N SER A 126 19.87 -37.29 -18.20
CA SER A 126 21.24 -36.93 -18.62
C SER A 126 21.70 -35.60 -18.02
N ARG A 127 23.01 -35.42 -17.79
CA ARG A 127 23.59 -34.17 -17.22
C ARG A 127 23.11 -32.89 -17.95
N PRO A 128 23.04 -32.82 -19.30
CA PRO A 128 22.52 -31.62 -19.99
C PRO A 128 21.02 -31.39 -19.78
N GLU A 129 20.22 -32.46 -19.64
CA GLU A 129 18.80 -32.35 -19.27
C GLU A 129 18.63 -31.85 -17.83
N LEU A 130 19.45 -32.34 -16.89
CA LEU A 130 19.48 -31.84 -15.51
C LEU A 130 19.86 -30.35 -15.48
N ALA A 131 20.92 -29.95 -16.17
CA ALA A 131 21.33 -28.54 -16.27
C ALA A 131 20.20 -27.66 -16.83
N LYS A 132 19.50 -28.12 -17.87
CA LYS A 132 18.34 -27.44 -18.47
C LYS A 132 17.16 -27.35 -17.51
N ILE A 133 16.81 -28.45 -16.85
CA ILE A 133 15.68 -28.54 -15.92
C ILE A 133 15.93 -27.67 -14.69
N LEU A 134 17.09 -27.84 -14.04
CA LEU A 134 17.46 -27.16 -12.80
C LEU A 134 17.70 -25.66 -13.02
N SER A 135 18.16 -25.22 -14.20
CA SER A 135 18.20 -23.80 -14.55
C SER A 135 16.82 -23.21 -14.85
N SER A 136 15.91 -24.01 -15.42
CA SER A 136 14.53 -23.57 -15.67
C SER A 136 13.76 -23.41 -14.34
N TYR A 137 13.96 -24.34 -13.40
CA TYR A 137 13.29 -24.39 -12.10
C TYR A 137 14.29 -24.68 -10.94
N PRO A 138 15.12 -23.70 -10.54
CA PRO A 138 16.12 -23.86 -9.46
C PRO A 138 15.53 -24.21 -8.09
N THR A 139 14.22 -24.03 -7.93
CA THR A 139 13.47 -24.40 -6.73
C THR A 139 13.64 -25.85 -6.33
N LEU A 140 13.77 -26.79 -7.28
CA LEU A 140 13.96 -28.20 -6.97
C LEU A 140 15.18 -28.45 -6.04
N LEU A 141 16.23 -27.63 -6.13
CA LEU A 141 17.43 -27.75 -5.28
C LEU A 141 17.21 -27.33 -3.82
N MET A 142 16.12 -26.63 -3.50
CA MET A 142 15.81 -26.15 -2.14
C MET A 142 14.96 -27.12 -1.32
N HIS A 143 14.30 -28.09 -1.96
CA HIS A 143 13.42 -29.04 -1.27
C HIS A 143 14.20 -30.26 -0.73
N SER A 144 13.59 -30.98 0.20
CA SER A 144 14.22 -32.19 0.78
C SER A 144 14.20 -33.33 -0.23
N LEU A 145 15.38 -33.93 -0.44
CA LEU A 145 15.53 -35.11 -1.30
C LEU A 145 14.72 -36.29 -0.73
N LYS A 146 14.97 -36.62 0.55
CA LYS A 146 14.35 -37.74 1.26
C LYS A 146 12.86 -37.54 1.52
N ASN A 147 12.44 -36.33 1.91
CA ASN A 147 11.09 -36.09 2.43
C ASN A 147 10.11 -35.57 1.37
N GLN A 148 10.54 -35.37 0.11
CA GLN A 148 9.66 -34.79 -0.91
C GLN A 148 9.99 -35.25 -2.33
N ILE A 149 11.24 -35.13 -2.79
CA ILE A 149 11.60 -35.47 -4.17
C ILE A 149 11.49 -36.98 -4.43
N ILE A 150 12.05 -37.82 -3.55
CA ILE A 150 11.97 -39.28 -3.64
C ILE A 150 10.51 -39.77 -3.50
N PRO A 151 9.72 -39.39 -2.48
CA PRO A 151 8.30 -39.75 -2.40
C PRO A 151 7.50 -39.36 -3.64
N ASN A 152 7.63 -38.13 -4.14
CA ASN A 152 6.87 -37.68 -5.31
C ASN A 152 7.28 -38.39 -6.61
N PHE A 153 8.56 -38.78 -6.76
CA PHE A 153 8.96 -39.65 -7.87
C PHE A 153 8.31 -41.04 -7.75
N ASN A 154 8.39 -41.67 -6.58
CA ASN A 154 7.83 -43.00 -6.34
C ASN A 154 6.30 -43.04 -6.54
N LEU A 155 5.57 -42.00 -6.09
CA LEU A 155 4.14 -41.86 -6.35
C LEU A 155 3.81 -41.82 -7.85
N LEU A 156 4.56 -41.04 -8.63
CA LEU A 156 4.38 -40.99 -10.10
C LEU A 156 4.76 -42.30 -10.78
N ARG A 157 5.85 -42.95 -10.34
CA ARG A 157 6.30 -44.26 -10.81
C ARG A 157 5.19 -45.30 -10.65
N ASN A 158 4.61 -45.35 -9.45
CA ASN A 158 3.51 -46.26 -9.10
C ASN A 158 2.25 -45.96 -9.93
N LEU A 159 1.80 -44.70 -9.97
CA LEU A 159 0.61 -44.29 -10.76
C LEU A 159 0.71 -44.56 -12.27
N PHE A 160 1.92 -44.64 -12.82
CA PHE A 160 2.13 -44.92 -14.24
C PHE A 160 2.53 -46.36 -14.56
N HIS A 161 2.89 -47.15 -13.54
CA HIS A 161 3.61 -48.43 -13.65
C HIS A 161 4.77 -48.37 -14.66
N SER A 162 5.50 -47.26 -14.68
CA SER A 162 6.55 -46.99 -15.69
C SER A 162 7.36 -45.74 -15.35
N ASP A 163 8.65 -45.95 -15.11
CA ASP A 163 9.66 -44.91 -14.90
C ASP A 163 9.70 -43.94 -16.10
N ASP A 164 9.74 -44.43 -17.35
CA ASP A 164 9.67 -43.60 -18.55
C ASP A 164 8.47 -42.64 -18.56
N LYS A 165 7.28 -43.12 -18.19
CA LYS A 165 6.08 -42.26 -18.12
C LYS A 165 6.23 -41.22 -17.00
N ALA A 166 6.74 -41.59 -15.83
CA ALA A 166 7.01 -40.65 -14.72
C ALA A 166 8.03 -39.59 -15.13
N ILE A 167 9.19 -40.00 -15.66
CA ILE A 167 10.24 -39.14 -16.21
C ILE A 167 9.67 -38.20 -17.27
N LYS A 168 8.84 -38.70 -18.20
CA LYS A 168 8.18 -37.91 -19.26
C LYS A 168 7.17 -36.89 -18.71
N ALA A 169 6.48 -37.19 -17.62
CA ALA A 169 5.64 -36.23 -16.90
C ALA A 169 6.49 -35.15 -16.19
N ILE A 170 7.59 -35.53 -15.56
CA ILE A 170 8.53 -34.61 -14.89
C ILE A 170 9.27 -33.71 -15.89
N LYS A 171 9.66 -34.23 -17.06
CA LYS A 171 10.23 -33.45 -18.18
C LYS A 171 9.20 -32.48 -18.80
N ARG A 172 7.90 -32.70 -18.59
CA ARG A 172 6.81 -31.77 -18.99
C ARG A 172 6.42 -30.76 -17.91
N PHE A 173 6.51 -31.12 -16.63
CA PHE A 173 6.18 -30.25 -15.51
C PHE A 173 7.00 -30.59 -14.26
N THR A 174 8.29 -30.24 -14.28
CA THR A 174 9.25 -30.51 -13.19
C THR A 174 8.78 -30.15 -11.78
N PRO A 175 8.01 -29.06 -11.55
CA PRO A 175 7.51 -28.74 -10.21
C PRO A 175 6.71 -29.86 -9.54
N ILE A 176 6.20 -30.85 -10.29
CA ILE A 176 5.47 -32.00 -9.72
C ILE A 176 6.26 -32.74 -8.62
N LEU A 177 7.60 -32.77 -8.70
CA LEU A 177 8.46 -33.36 -7.67
C LEU A 177 8.47 -32.59 -6.34
N VAL A 178 7.96 -31.35 -6.31
CA VAL A 178 7.87 -30.50 -5.12
C VAL A 178 6.46 -29.95 -4.86
N TYR A 179 5.46 -30.48 -5.59
CA TYR A 179 4.06 -30.31 -5.19
C TYR A 179 3.74 -31.21 -4.00
N ASP A 180 2.68 -30.84 -3.29
CA ASP A 180 1.93 -31.74 -2.43
C ASP A 180 1.01 -32.56 -3.35
N LEU A 181 1.33 -33.85 -3.58
CA LEU A 181 0.50 -34.71 -4.45
C LEU A 181 -0.71 -35.28 -3.70
N GLU A 182 -0.64 -35.40 -2.38
CA GLU A 182 -1.73 -35.91 -1.53
C GLU A 182 -2.89 -34.91 -1.43
N SER A 183 -2.61 -33.63 -1.20
CA SER A 183 -3.66 -32.58 -1.11
C SER A 183 -4.30 -32.18 -2.45
N TYR A 184 -3.68 -32.54 -3.58
CA TYR A 184 -4.09 -32.02 -4.90
C TYR A 184 -4.26 -33.10 -5.97
N LEU A 185 -3.30 -34.01 -6.19
CA LEU A 185 -3.39 -34.98 -7.28
C LEU A 185 -4.45 -36.04 -6.98
N TYR A 186 -4.34 -36.74 -5.85
CA TYR A 186 -5.28 -37.81 -5.48
C TYR A 186 -6.74 -37.33 -5.38
N PRO A 187 -7.09 -36.23 -4.68
CA PRO A 187 -8.45 -35.72 -4.66
C PRO A 187 -9.02 -35.38 -6.04
N ASN A 188 -8.19 -34.88 -6.97
CA ASN A 188 -8.61 -34.57 -8.33
C ASN A 188 -8.80 -35.84 -9.18
N MET A 189 -7.96 -36.85 -9.00
CA MET A 189 -8.15 -38.16 -9.63
C MET A 189 -9.44 -38.82 -9.09
N ASN A 190 -9.63 -38.84 -7.78
CA ASN A 190 -10.80 -39.44 -7.12
C ASN A 190 -12.12 -38.74 -7.54
N VAL A 191 -12.12 -37.40 -7.69
CA VAL A 191 -13.29 -36.66 -8.20
C VAL A 191 -13.62 -37.04 -9.65
N LEU A 192 -12.63 -37.34 -10.49
CA LEU A 192 -12.85 -37.75 -11.88
C LEU A 192 -13.26 -39.23 -11.99
N SER A 193 -12.58 -40.13 -11.27
CA SER A 193 -12.96 -41.55 -11.22
C SER A 193 -14.37 -41.73 -10.64
N GLY A 194 -14.71 -41.01 -9.57
CA GLY A 194 -16.01 -41.05 -8.91
C GLY A 194 -17.20 -40.51 -9.71
N ILE A 195 -16.96 -39.94 -10.91
CA ILE A 195 -18.02 -39.61 -11.88
C ILE A 195 -17.93 -40.43 -13.17
N GLY A 196 -17.15 -41.52 -13.17
CA GLY A 196 -17.04 -42.44 -14.31
C GLY A 196 -16.01 -42.06 -15.38
N VAL A 197 -15.07 -41.13 -15.12
CA VAL A 197 -13.94 -40.93 -16.04
C VAL A 197 -12.97 -42.11 -15.92
N PRO A 198 -12.65 -42.83 -17.00
CA PRO A 198 -11.72 -43.97 -16.95
C PRO A 198 -10.33 -43.55 -16.47
N GLU A 199 -9.74 -44.31 -15.54
CA GLU A 199 -8.41 -44.01 -14.99
C GLU A 199 -7.34 -43.92 -16.08
N SER A 200 -7.42 -44.74 -17.13
CA SER A 200 -6.54 -44.66 -18.30
C SER A 200 -6.60 -43.29 -19.00
N ASN A 201 -7.76 -42.63 -19.05
CA ASN A 201 -7.89 -41.27 -19.56
C ASN A 201 -7.29 -40.23 -18.59
N ILE A 202 -7.46 -40.43 -17.28
CA ILE A 202 -6.88 -39.58 -16.22
C ILE A 202 -5.34 -39.66 -16.26
N LEU A 203 -4.77 -40.86 -16.39
CA LEU A 203 -3.32 -41.08 -16.49
C LEU A 203 -2.74 -40.56 -17.82
N VAL A 204 -3.46 -40.70 -18.94
CA VAL A 204 -3.07 -40.06 -20.21
C VAL A 204 -3.05 -38.54 -20.09
N LEU A 205 -4.00 -37.95 -19.34
CA LEU A 205 -4.01 -36.52 -19.05
C LEU A 205 -2.85 -36.12 -18.10
N LEU A 206 -2.62 -36.87 -17.02
CA LEU A 206 -1.50 -36.67 -16.10
C LEU A 206 -0.16 -36.71 -16.85
N ASN A 207 0.03 -37.65 -17.77
CA ASN A 207 1.26 -37.75 -18.56
C ASN A 207 1.43 -36.60 -19.55
N ARG A 208 0.36 -36.21 -20.26
CA ARG A 208 0.43 -35.19 -21.32
C ARG A 208 0.52 -33.77 -20.77
N GLN A 209 -0.21 -33.46 -19.69
CA GLN A 209 -0.33 -32.13 -19.11
C GLN A 209 -0.51 -32.24 -17.57
N PRO A 210 0.54 -32.57 -16.79
CA PRO A 210 0.38 -32.90 -15.36
C PRO A 210 -0.29 -31.80 -14.52
N ARG A 211 -0.04 -30.53 -14.86
CA ARG A 211 -0.64 -29.33 -14.25
C ARG A 211 -2.17 -29.21 -14.44
N SER A 212 -2.80 -30.07 -15.24
CA SER A 212 -4.26 -30.16 -15.32
C SER A 212 -4.87 -30.68 -14.01
N LEU A 213 -4.29 -31.73 -13.42
CA LEU A 213 -4.73 -32.40 -12.20
C LEU A 213 -4.10 -31.83 -10.92
N LEU A 214 -3.20 -30.86 -11.04
CA LEU A 214 -2.70 -30.05 -9.92
C LEU A 214 -3.50 -28.74 -9.84
N TYR A 215 -4.70 -28.84 -9.27
CA TYR A 215 -5.65 -27.74 -9.09
C TYR A 215 -6.37 -27.86 -7.74
N ASN A 216 -6.98 -26.77 -7.24
CA ASN A 216 -7.79 -26.85 -6.01
C ASN A 216 -8.97 -27.83 -6.24
N PRO A 217 -9.13 -28.90 -5.43
CA PRO A 217 -10.11 -29.95 -5.70
C PRO A 217 -11.58 -29.53 -5.59
N VAL A 218 -11.91 -28.58 -4.71
CA VAL A 218 -13.27 -28.03 -4.62
C VAL A 218 -13.64 -27.39 -5.96
N ARG A 219 -12.72 -26.60 -6.51
CA ARG A 219 -12.92 -25.91 -7.78
C ARG A 219 -12.84 -26.82 -9.00
N LEU A 220 -12.12 -27.94 -8.93
CA LEU A 220 -12.23 -28.97 -9.96
C LEU A 220 -13.62 -29.61 -9.93
N LYS A 221 -14.16 -29.95 -8.74
CA LYS A 221 -15.51 -30.51 -8.59
C LYS A 221 -16.59 -29.56 -9.13
N GLU A 222 -16.50 -28.25 -8.85
CA GLU A 222 -17.37 -27.22 -9.45
C GLU A 222 -17.40 -27.30 -10.99
N ILE A 223 -16.22 -27.40 -11.62
CA ILE A 223 -16.06 -27.46 -13.08
C ILE A 223 -16.57 -28.79 -13.65
N VAL A 224 -16.34 -29.89 -12.93
CA VAL A 224 -16.75 -31.25 -13.31
C VAL A 224 -18.28 -31.37 -13.32
N GLU A 225 -18.97 -30.85 -12.31
CA GLU A 225 -20.44 -30.82 -12.31
C GLU A 225 -21.02 -29.80 -13.31
N GLU A 226 -20.28 -28.74 -13.66
CA GLU A 226 -20.65 -27.86 -14.79
C GLU A 226 -20.58 -28.61 -16.13
N ALA A 227 -19.51 -29.36 -16.38
CA ALA A 227 -19.35 -30.16 -17.60
C ALA A 227 -20.44 -31.25 -17.72
N LYS A 228 -20.82 -31.89 -16.61
CA LYS A 228 -21.97 -32.82 -16.57
C LYS A 228 -23.30 -32.11 -16.86
N ARG A 229 -23.57 -30.95 -16.26
CA ARG A 229 -24.78 -30.15 -16.55
C ARG A 229 -24.83 -29.59 -17.98
N MET A 230 -23.70 -29.48 -18.68
CA MET A 230 -23.64 -29.16 -20.11
C MET A 230 -23.92 -30.37 -21.04
N GLY A 231 -24.16 -31.56 -20.48
CA GLY A 231 -24.51 -32.77 -21.22
C GLY A 231 -23.33 -33.53 -21.85
N PHE A 232 -22.12 -33.38 -21.31
CA PHE A 232 -20.95 -34.13 -21.78
C PHE A 232 -20.80 -35.46 -21.02
N ASP A 233 -20.70 -36.57 -21.77
CA ASP A 233 -20.42 -37.91 -21.22
C ASP A 233 -18.99 -37.99 -20.63
N SER A 234 -18.92 -38.30 -19.33
CA SER A 234 -17.70 -38.43 -18.54
C SER A 234 -16.81 -39.61 -18.93
N SER A 235 -17.33 -40.63 -19.63
CA SER A 235 -16.51 -41.71 -20.16
C SER A 235 -15.42 -41.19 -21.13
N THR A 236 -15.71 -40.07 -21.80
CA THR A 236 -14.98 -39.61 -22.99
C THR A 236 -13.73 -38.79 -22.69
N LYS A 237 -12.78 -38.85 -23.63
CA LYS A 237 -11.65 -37.90 -23.71
C LYS A 237 -12.11 -36.46 -24.02
N MET A 238 -13.35 -36.29 -24.50
CA MET A 238 -13.94 -34.96 -24.73
C MET A 238 -14.29 -34.28 -23.39
N PHE A 239 -14.84 -35.01 -22.42
CA PHE A 239 -15.14 -34.47 -21.09
C PHE A 239 -13.92 -33.83 -20.42
N LEU A 240 -12.77 -34.51 -20.43
CA LEU A 240 -11.52 -33.94 -19.94
C LEU A 240 -11.10 -32.68 -20.70
N SER A 241 -11.40 -32.60 -22.01
CA SER A 241 -11.13 -31.40 -22.83
C SER A 241 -12.05 -30.23 -22.45
N VAL A 242 -13.31 -30.49 -22.10
CA VAL A 242 -14.25 -29.49 -21.53
C VAL A 242 -13.77 -29.02 -20.17
N VAL A 243 -13.41 -29.93 -19.26
CA VAL A 243 -12.88 -29.61 -17.93
C VAL A 243 -11.63 -28.74 -18.02
N ILE A 244 -10.71 -29.03 -18.95
CA ILE A 244 -9.51 -28.20 -19.20
C ILE A 244 -9.89 -26.81 -19.75
N ALA A 245 -10.86 -26.73 -20.67
CA ALA A 245 -11.34 -25.45 -21.20
C ALA A 245 -11.98 -24.59 -20.09
N LEU A 246 -12.99 -25.12 -19.39
CA LEU A 246 -13.68 -24.45 -18.29
C LEU A 246 -12.72 -24.05 -17.15
N LYS A 247 -11.74 -24.90 -16.79
CA LYS A 247 -10.69 -24.57 -15.81
C LYS A 247 -9.90 -23.31 -16.15
N SER A 248 -9.71 -23.01 -17.44
CA SER A 248 -8.90 -21.87 -17.87
C SER A 248 -9.58 -20.50 -17.71
N MET A 249 -10.90 -20.46 -17.45
CA MET A 249 -11.72 -19.26 -17.53
C MET A 249 -12.84 -19.20 -16.48
N THR A 250 -13.62 -18.12 -16.46
CA THR A 250 -14.86 -18.01 -15.65
C THR A 250 -16.08 -17.99 -16.58
N LYS A 251 -17.30 -18.22 -16.06
CA LYS A 251 -18.53 -18.13 -16.87
C LYS A 251 -18.64 -16.81 -17.66
N SER A 252 -18.38 -15.68 -17.01
CA SER A 252 -18.34 -14.35 -17.66
C SER A 252 -17.21 -14.19 -18.69
N THR A 253 -16.15 -15.00 -18.62
CA THR A 253 -15.08 -15.03 -19.63
C THR A 253 -15.45 -15.94 -20.80
N LEU A 254 -16.18 -17.04 -20.55
CA LEU A 254 -16.75 -17.90 -21.60
C LEU A 254 -17.81 -17.16 -22.41
N GLU A 255 -18.70 -16.40 -21.75
CA GLU A 255 -19.71 -15.58 -22.44
C GLU A 255 -19.04 -14.53 -23.34
N LYS A 256 -18.00 -13.86 -22.85
CA LYS A 256 -17.18 -12.96 -23.66
C LYS A 256 -16.43 -13.65 -24.80
N LYS A 257 -16.22 -14.97 -24.74
CA LYS A 257 -15.71 -15.72 -25.89
C LYS A 257 -16.82 -15.95 -26.91
N PHE A 258 -18.04 -16.25 -26.46
CA PHE A 258 -19.21 -16.33 -27.34
C PHE A 258 -19.44 -14.99 -28.06
N ASP A 259 -19.40 -13.86 -27.36
CA ASP A 259 -19.46 -12.51 -27.96
C ASP A 259 -18.45 -12.27 -29.09
N VAL A 260 -17.22 -12.79 -28.95
CA VAL A 260 -16.18 -12.69 -29.99
C VAL A 260 -16.55 -13.49 -31.24
N TYR A 261 -17.23 -14.64 -31.10
CA TYR A 261 -17.70 -15.41 -32.25
C TYR A 261 -19.00 -14.85 -32.85
N ARG A 262 -19.91 -14.30 -32.03
CA ARG A 262 -21.09 -13.53 -32.50
C ARG A 262 -20.67 -12.36 -33.40
N ARG A 263 -19.58 -11.66 -33.05
CA ARG A 263 -18.97 -10.59 -33.89
C ARG A 263 -18.43 -11.05 -35.25
N TRP A 264 -18.28 -12.37 -35.47
CA TRP A 264 -17.95 -12.97 -36.78
C TRP A 264 -19.16 -13.67 -37.42
N GLY A 265 -20.37 -13.36 -36.96
CA GLY A 265 -21.61 -13.88 -37.54
C GLY A 265 -21.97 -15.31 -37.16
N TRP A 266 -21.31 -15.91 -36.14
CA TRP A 266 -21.73 -17.23 -35.66
C TRP A 266 -22.98 -17.08 -34.79
N SER A 267 -23.99 -17.89 -35.07
CA SER A 267 -25.16 -18.06 -34.21
C SER A 267 -24.80 -18.73 -32.88
N ASP A 268 -25.61 -18.54 -31.83
CA ASP A 268 -25.41 -19.24 -30.54
C ASP A 268 -25.42 -20.77 -30.71
N GLN A 269 -26.22 -21.29 -31.64
CA GLN A 269 -26.22 -22.71 -32.01
C GLN A 269 -24.85 -23.16 -32.55
N GLU A 270 -24.28 -22.44 -33.52
CA GLU A 270 -22.95 -22.73 -34.06
C GLU A 270 -21.86 -22.59 -33.00
N ILE A 271 -21.95 -21.60 -32.11
CA ILE A 271 -21.01 -21.40 -30.99
C ILE A 271 -21.06 -22.59 -30.02
N HIS A 272 -22.25 -23.05 -29.63
CA HIS A 272 -22.41 -24.21 -28.77
C HIS A 272 -21.98 -25.52 -29.46
N GLU A 273 -22.24 -25.66 -30.76
CA GLU A 273 -21.83 -26.85 -31.52
C GLU A 273 -20.31 -26.88 -31.75
N ALA A 274 -19.69 -25.73 -32.03
CA ALA A 274 -18.24 -25.56 -32.09
C ALA A 274 -17.57 -25.84 -30.75
N PHE A 275 -18.18 -25.40 -29.64
CA PHE A 275 -17.72 -25.73 -28.29
C PHE A 275 -17.82 -27.23 -28.01
N ARG A 276 -18.90 -27.90 -28.41
CA ARG A 276 -19.05 -29.36 -28.28
C ARG A 276 -18.03 -30.13 -29.13
N ARG A 277 -17.74 -29.69 -30.36
CA ARG A 277 -16.73 -30.33 -31.24
C ARG A 277 -15.30 -30.11 -30.76
N HIS A 278 -14.96 -28.93 -30.25
CA HIS A 278 -13.60 -28.64 -29.80
C HIS A 278 -13.56 -27.60 -28.65
N PRO A 279 -13.80 -27.99 -27.39
CA PRO A 279 -13.89 -27.06 -26.26
C PRO A 279 -12.67 -26.15 -26.08
N LEU A 280 -11.50 -26.64 -26.50
CA LEU A 280 -10.23 -25.92 -26.43
C LEU A 280 -10.12 -24.74 -27.43
N CYS A 281 -11.08 -24.53 -28.34
CA CYS A 281 -11.13 -23.29 -29.14
C CYS A 281 -11.38 -22.06 -28.27
N MET A 282 -12.14 -22.20 -27.18
CA MET A 282 -12.44 -21.11 -26.24
C MET A 282 -11.19 -20.65 -25.47
N THR A 283 -10.14 -21.47 -25.38
CA THR A 283 -8.88 -21.13 -24.68
C THR A 283 -7.94 -20.25 -25.50
N VAL A 284 -8.30 -19.90 -26.75
CA VAL A 284 -7.51 -19.06 -27.65
C VAL A 284 -7.68 -17.57 -27.29
N SER A 285 -6.64 -16.74 -27.39
CA SER A 285 -6.74 -15.29 -27.12
C SER A 285 -7.66 -14.60 -28.14
N GLU A 286 -8.30 -13.49 -27.74
CA GLU A 286 -9.21 -12.75 -28.64
C GLU A 286 -8.48 -12.27 -29.89
N ASP A 287 -7.33 -11.61 -29.72
CA ASP A 287 -6.45 -11.14 -30.80
C ASP A 287 -6.08 -12.25 -31.80
N LYS A 288 -5.86 -13.49 -31.32
CA LYS A 288 -5.57 -14.63 -32.20
C LYS A 288 -6.80 -15.14 -32.95
N VAL A 289 -7.99 -15.13 -32.32
CA VAL A 289 -9.25 -15.42 -33.03
C VAL A 289 -9.49 -14.34 -34.09
N MET A 290 -9.44 -13.05 -33.71
CA MET A 290 -9.64 -11.92 -34.63
C MET A 290 -8.66 -11.98 -35.83
N ALA A 291 -7.37 -12.24 -35.60
CA ALA A 291 -6.38 -12.31 -36.67
C ALA A 291 -6.53 -13.55 -37.58
N ILE A 292 -7.01 -14.69 -37.05
CA ILE A 292 -7.30 -15.88 -37.86
C ILE A 292 -8.56 -15.67 -38.69
N MET A 293 -9.63 -15.12 -38.10
CA MET A 293 -10.88 -14.88 -38.78
C MET A 293 -10.74 -13.79 -39.85
N ASP A 294 -10.06 -12.68 -39.57
CA ASP A 294 -9.74 -11.65 -40.58
C ASP A 294 -8.94 -12.22 -41.75
N PHE A 295 -7.96 -13.09 -41.47
CA PHE A 295 -7.21 -13.71 -42.55
C PHE A 295 -8.03 -14.73 -43.35
N LEU A 296 -8.72 -15.67 -42.70
CA LEU A 296 -9.44 -16.73 -43.40
C LEU A 296 -10.74 -16.23 -44.07
N VAL A 297 -11.50 -15.36 -43.41
CA VAL A 297 -12.75 -14.80 -43.97
C VAL A 297 -12.42 -13.66 -44.93
N ASN A 298 -11.86 -12.56 -44.44
CA ASN A 298 -11.73 -11.33 -45.25
C ASN A 298 -10.66 -11.42 -46.36
N LYS A 299 -9.57 -12.18 -46.14
CA LYS A 299 -8.40 -12.21 -47.05
C LYS A 299 -8.23 -13.50 -47.85
N MET A 300 -8.94 -14.55 -47.48
CA MET A 300 -8.94 -15.85 -48.18
C MET A 300 -10.34 -16.30 -48.63
N GLY A 301 -11.41 -15.58 -48.28
CA GLY A 301 -12.77 -15.81 -48.80
C GLY A 301 -13.51 -17.01 -48.18
N TYR A 302 -13.00 -17.63 -47.11
CA TYR A 302 -13.69 -18.75 -46.46
C TYR A 302 -14.91 -18.27 -45.66
N SER A 303 -16.06 -18.93 -45.82
CA SER A 303 -17.24 -18.65 -44.99
C SER A 303 -16.93 -18.82 -43.50
N SER A 304 -17.36 -17.84 -42.69
CA SER A 304 -17.26 -17.90 -41.23
C SER A 304 -17.92 -19.15 -40.63
N THR A 305 -19.05 -19.59 -41.21
CA THR A 305 -19.80 -20.79 -40.77
C THR A 305 -19.07 -22.09 -41.10
N LEU A 306 -18.17 -22.10 -42.10
CA LEU A 306 -17.29 -23.24 -42.38
C LEU A 306 -16.20 -23.36 -41.31
N ILE A 307 -15.73 -22.23 -40.76
CA ILE A 307 -14.77 -22.22 -39.63
C ILE A 307 -15.47 -22.64 -38.33
N ALA A 308 -16.73 -22.26 -38.12
CA ALA A 308 -17.55 -22.73 -37.00
C ALA A 308 -17.70 -24.26 -36.97
N LYS A 309 -17.78 -24.90 -38.15
CA LYS A 309 -17.83 -26.35 -38.30
C LYS A 309 -16.47 -27.04 -38.02
N GLN A 310 -15.34 -26.34 -38.18
CA GLN A 310 -13.97 -26.85 -37.94
C GLN A 310 -13.17 -25.99 -36.91
N PRO A 311 -13.60 -25.93 -35.63
CA PRO A 311 -13.03 -25.04 -34.61
C PRO A 311 -11.61 -25.40 -34.13
N SER A 312 -11.05 -26.52 -34.59
CA SER A 312 -9.65 -26.92 -34.36
C SER A 312 -8.65 -25.92 -34.96
N ILE A 313 -8.99 -25.31 -36.10
CA ILE A 313 -8.15 -24.37 -36.87
C ILE A 313 -7.67 -23.21 -35.97
N LEU A 314 -8.54 -22.70 -35.10
CA LEU A 314 -8.25 -21.59 -34.18
C LEU A 314 -7.09 -21.89 -33.23
N ARG A 315 -6.78 -23.17 -32.96
CA ARG A 315 -5.62 -23.57 -32.14
C ARG A 315 -4.32 -23.65 -32.92
N GLN A 316 -4.35 -23.84 -34.24
CA GLN A 316 -3.15 -23.97 -35.08
C GLN A 316 -2.29 -22.69 -35.08
N SER A 317 -1.02 -22.78 -35.46
CA SER A 317 -0.14 -21.60 -35.48
C SER A 317 -0.49 -20.68 -36.62
N PHE A 318 -0.89 -19.44 -36.32
CA PHE A 318 -1.31 -18.48 -37.34
C PHE A 318 -0.21 -18.23 -38.38
N ARG A 319 1.01 -17.90 -37.93
CA ARG A 319 2.14 -17.60 -38.83
C ARG A 319 2.89 -18.83 -39.38
N LYS A 320 2.89 -19.97 -38.67
CA LYS A 320 3.64 -21.16 -39.11
C LYS A 320 2.80 -22.23 -39.84
N ASN A 321 1.48 -22.28 -39.61
CA ASN A 321 0.60 -23.27 -40.24
C ASN A 321 -0.48 -22.60 -41.09
N ILE A 322 -1.25 -21.66 -40.54
CA ILE A 322 -2.45 -21.14 -41.22
C ILE A 322 -2.07 -20.31 -42.44
N VAL A 323 -1.26 -19.25 -42.27
CA VAL A 323 -0.88 -18.36 -43.39
C VAL A 323 -0.12 -19.10 -44.51
N PRO A 324 0.94 -19.90 -44.25
CA PRO A 324 1.67 -20.57 -45.32
C PRO A 324 0.81 -21.57 -46.10
N ARG A 325 0.00 -22.38 -45.40
CA ARG A 325 -0.81 -23.42 -46.04
C ARG A 325 -2.04 -22.86 -46.74
N ALA A 326 -2.69 -21.81 -46.22
CA ALA A 326 -3.82 -21.18 -46.90
C ALA A 326 -3.41 -20.54 -48.23
N LEU A 327 -2.26 -19.85 -48.26
CA LEU A 327 -1.72 -19.28 -49.49
C LEU A 327 -1.35 -20.36 -50.50
N PHE A 328 -0.70 -21.45 -50.05
CA PHE A 328 -0.37 -22.61 -50.88
C PHE A 328 -1.63 -23.29 -51.45
N ALA A 329 -2.68 -23.45 -50.65
CA ALA A 329 -3.95 -24.02 -51.08
C ALA A 329 -4.67 -23.15 -52.11
N ARG A 330 -4.71 -21.82 -51.93
CA ARG A 330 -5.30 -20.89 -52.90
C ARG A 330 -4.59 -20.96 -54.25
N GLU A 331 -3.26 -21.07 -54.23
CA GLU A 331 -2.45 -21.17 -55.45
C GLU A 331 -2.66 -22.51 -56.19
N LEU A 332 -2.77 -23.64 -55.45
CA LEU A 332 -3.17 -24.92 -56.06
C LEU A 332 -4.56 -24.87 -56.73
N LEU A 333 -5.50 -24.13 -56.12
CA LEU A 333 -6.85 -23.93 -56.68
C LEU A 333 -6.80 -23.03 -57.93
N SER A 334 -6.05 -21.92 -57.91
CA SER A 334 -5.94 -21.01 -59.08
C SER A 334 -5.18 -21.62 -60.26
N GLN A 335 -4.30 -22.58 -60.01
CA GLN A 335 -3.61 -23.37 -61.06
C GLN A 335 -4.43 -24.59 -61.53
N GLY A 336 -5.63 -24.82 -61.01
CA GLY A 336 -6.47 -25.98 -61.36
C GLY A 336 -5.87 -27.34 -60.96
N LEU A 337 -4.87 -27.36 -60.08
CA LEU A 337 -4.16 -28.58 -59.67
C LEU A 337 -4.96 -29.42 -58.65
N VAL A 338 -5.97 -28.82 -58.02
CA VAL A 338 -6.95 -29.47 -57.12
C VAL A 338 -8.30 -28.77 -57.27
N ASN A 339 -9.42 -29.51 -57.17
CA ASN A 339 -10.78 -28.96 -57.34
C ASN A 339 -11.46 -28.52 -56.01
N ASP A 340 -11.16 -29.19 -54.88
CA ASP A 340 -11.64 -28.84 -53.53
C ASP A 340 -10.57 -29.17 -52.47
N LEU A 341 -10.51 -28.38 -51.40
CA LEU A 341 -9.57 -28.51 -50.29
C LEU A 341 -10.25 -28.32 -48.92
N LYS A 342 -10.74 -29.43 -48.35
CA LYS A 342 -11.32 -29.48 -47.00
C LYS A 342 -10.35 -28.94 -45.94
N LEU A 343 -10.80 -27.95 -45.16
CA LEU A 343 -9.98 -27.23 -44.17
C LEU A 343 -9.28 -28.13 -43.15
N SER A 344 -9.90 -29.26 -42.79
CA SER A 344 -9.33 -30.26 -41.88
C SER A 344 -8.05 -30.90 -42.43
N VAL A 345 -8.04 -31.27 -43.72
CA VAL A 345 -6.86 -31.82 -44.41
C VAL A 345 -5.76 -30.77 -44.51
N LEU A 346 -6.14 -29.50 -44.70
CA LEU A 346 -5.20 -28.40 -44.83
C LEU A 346 -4.53 -28.01 -43.49
N PHE A 347 -5.30 -27.91 -42.41
CA PHE A 347 -4.82 -27.29 -41.16
C PHE A 347 -4.61 -28.25 -39.98
N ASP A 348 -5.29 -29.40 -39.93
CA ASP A 348 -5.15 -30.37 -38.82
C ASP A 348 -4.12 -31.49 -39.09
N THR A 349 -3.58 -31.54 -40.32
CA THR A 349 -2.46 -32.42 -40.67
C THR A 349 -1.12 -31.95 -40.07
N SER A 350 -0.31 -32.90 -39.58
CA SER A 350 1.04 -32.59 -39.09
C SER A 350 1.95 -32.12 -40.22
N GLU A 351 3.01 -31.37 -39.91
CA GLU A 351 3.88 -30.77 -40.94
C GLU A 351 4.49 -31.81 -41.90
N LYS A 352 4.97 -32.95 -41.37
CA LYS A 352 5.48 -34.06 -42.18
C LYS A 352 4.41 -34.67 -43.10
N VAL A 353 3.13 -34.69 -42.68
CA VAL A 353 2.01 -35.20 -43.49
C VAL A 353 1.59 -34.18 -44.54
N PHE A 354 1.49 -32.89 -44.18
CA PHE A 354 1.19 -31.82 -45.12
C PHE A 354 2.23 -31.74 -46.25
N ILE A 355 3.53 -31.77 -45.89
CA ILE A 355 4.62 -31.79 -46.86
C ILE A 355 4.48 -32.98 -47.81
N ARG A 356 4.34 -34.21 -47.29
CA ARG A 356 4.18 -35.42 -48.12
C ARG A 356 2.92 -35.41 -49.00
N MET A 357 1.81 -34.86 -48.53
CA MET A 357 0.53 -34.88 -49.26
C MET A 357 0.42 -33.80 -50.34
N PHE A 358 1.07 -32.66 -50.15
CA PHE A 358 0.90 -31.48 -51.01
C PHE A 358 2.24 -31.01 -51.59
N VAL A 359 3.20 -30.70 -50.73
CA VAL A 359 4.48 -30.10 -51.14
C VAL A 359 5.29 -31.06 -52.02
N ASP A 360 5.45 -32.32 -51.59
CA ASP A 360 6.21 -33.34 -52.33
C ASP A 360 5.42 -33.84 -53.57
N ARG A 361 4.09 -33.98 -53.44
CA ARG A 361 3.21 -34.46 -54.54
C ARG A 361 3.17 -33.51 -55.73
N PHE A 362 3.18 -32.19 -55.50
CA PHE A 362 3.12 -31.18 -56.56
C PHE A 362 4.50 -30.59 -56.90
N VAL A 363 5.58 -31.07 -56.27
CA VAL A 363 6.94 -30.50 -56.41
C VAL A 363 7.45 -30.48 -57.85
N ASN A 364 7.08 -31.51 -58.65
CA ASN A 364 7.45 -31.65 -60.06
C ASN A 364 6.47 -30.94 -61.02
N LYS A 365 5.32 -30.46 -60.54
CA LYS A 365 4.30 -29.75 -61.33
C LYS A 365 4.32 -28.24 -61.13
N ALA A 366 4.75 -27.78 -59.96
CA ALA A 366 4.87 -26.36 -59.62
C ALA A 366 6.11 -26.13 -58.70
N PRO A 367 7.34 -26.11 -59.25
CA PRO A 367 8.55 -25.93 -58.44
C PRO A 367 8.62 -24.57 -57.74
N ASP A 368 8.04 -23.51 -58.32
CA ASP A 368 7.95 -22.20 -57.66
C ASP A 368 7.01 -22.19 -56.45
N LEU A 369 6.03 -23.09 -56.38
CA LEU A 369 5.18 -23.26 -55.20
C LEU A 369 5.97 -23.82 -54.01
N LEU A 370 6.92 -24.73 -54.24
CA LEU A 370 7.88 -25.21 -53.24
C LEU A 370 8.75 -24.05 -52.73
N LYS A 371 9.26 -23.23 -53.67
CA LYS A 371 10.07 -22.04 -53.36
C LYS A 371 9.29 -21.04 -52.52
N LEU A 372 8.05 -20.73 -52.90
CA LEU A 372 7.13 -19.86 -52.17
C LEU A 372 6.86 -20.39 -50.74
N TYR A 373 6.56 -21.68 -50.58
CA TYR A 373 6.32 -22.29 -49.26
C TYR A 373 7.56 -22.17 -48.36
N LYS A 374 8.74 -22.53 -48.89
CA LYS A 374 10.02 -22.42 -48.20
C LYS A 374 10.40 -20.97 -47.88
N GLU A 375 10.08 -20.01 -48.74
CA GLU A 375 10.30 -18.58 -48.49
C GLU A 375 9.38 -18.03 -47.40
N LYS A 376 8.07 -18.34 -47.42
CA LYS A 376 7.16 -17.87 -46.35
C LYS A 376 7.49 -18.53 -45.01
N LEU A 377 7.93 -19.80 -44.99
CA LEU A 377 8.53 -20.41 -43.80
C LEU A 377 9.78 -19.67 -43.34
N LYS A 378 10.76 -19.45 -44.22
CA LYS A 378 12.00 -18.70 -43.90
C LYS A 378 11.75 -17.26 -43.45
N ILE A 379 10.70 -16.59 -43.92
CA ILE A 379 10.28 -15.26 -43.43
C ILE A 379 9.72 -15.36 -42.00
N SER A 380 9.01 -16.45 -41.67
CA SER A 380 8.56 -16.74 -40.30
C SER A 380 9.72 -17.08 -39.34
N GLU A 381 10.88 -17.48 -39.87
CA GLU A 381 12.07 -17.91 -39.12
C GLU A 381 13.18 -16.86 -39.06
N LYS A 382 13.38 -16.02 -40.09
CA LYS A 382 14.33 -14.89 -40.03
C LYS A 382 13.91 -13.81 -39.03
N LYS A 383 12.61 -13.65 -38.75
CA LYS A 383 12.11 -12.87 -37.59
C LYS A 383 12.13 -13.66 -36.26
N GLN A 384 12.87 -14.77 -36.20
CA GLN A 384 13.08 -15.59 -35.01
C GLN A 384 14.55 -15.61 -34.57
N THR A 385 15.47 -14.95 -35.31
CA THR A 385 16.91 -14.84 -35.02
C THR A 385 17.38 -13.40 -34.86
N LEU A 386 16.64 -12.59 -34.10
CA LEU A 386 17.16 -11.47 -33.29
C LEU A 386 16.10 -11.12 -32.23
N GLU A 387 16.54 -10.98 -30.98
CA GLU A 387 15.79 -10.76 -29.73
C GLU A 387 14.77 -11.85 -29.27
N PRO A 388 14.65 -12.11 -27.95
CA PRO A 388 13.85 -13.22 -27.42
C PRO A 388 12.40 -12.85 -27.07
N VAL A 389 11.44 -13.45 -27.78
CA VAL A 389 10.01 -13.35 -27.43
C VAL A 389 9.68 -14.28 -26.25
N PRO A 390 8.88 -13.85 -25.24
CA PRO A 390 8.67 -14.62 -24.00
C PRO A 390 7.92 -15.95 -24.16
N ALA A 391 8.24 -16.90 -23.29
CA ALA A 391 7.56 -18.20 -23.22
C ALA A 391 6.15 -18.08 -22.61
N VAL A 392 5.14 -18.55 -23.34
CA VAL A 392 3.74 -18.60 -22.89
C VAL A 392 3.58 -19.65 -21.77
N SER A 393 3.53 -19.20 -20.52
CA SER A 393 3.25 -20.08 -19.38
C SER A 393 1.75 -20.34 -19.21
N PHE A 394 1.38 -21.57 -18.87
CA PHE A 394 -0.03 -21.93 -18.66
C PHE A 394 -0.65 -21.21 -17.45
N THR A 395 -1.97 -21.09 -17.46
CA THR A 395 -2.75 -20.22 -16.58
C THR A 395 -3.14 -20.85 -15.23
N SER A 396 -2.99 -20.09 -14.15
CA SER A 396 -4.09 -19.85 -13.19
C SER A 396 -3.89 -18.51 -12.47
N PRO A 397 -4.14 -17.37 -13.14
CA PRO A 397 -3.95 -16.05 -12.52
C PRO A 397 -4.96 -15.75 -11.39
N ILE A 398 -5.99 -16.56 -11.17
CA ILE A 398 -7.17 -16.17 -10.38
C ILE A 398 -6.86 -16.11 -8.86
N LEU A 399 -6.13 -17.08 -8.32
CA LEU A 399 -5.69 -17.06 -6.91
C LEU A 399 -4.56 -16.02 -6.69
N TRP A 400 -3.63 -15.89 -7.64
CA TRP A 400 -2.61 -14.84 -7.62
C TRP A 400 -3.20 -13.42 -7.68
N ARG A 401 -4.26 -13.20 -8.49
CA ARG A 401 -5.05 -11.96 -8.53
C ARG A 401 -5.68 -11.67 -7.17
N LYS A 402 -6.24 -12.67 -6.47
CA LYS A 402 -6.71 -12.49 -5.08
C LYS A 402 -5.55 -12.16 -4.13
N PHE A 403 -4.46 -12.92 -4.15
CA PHE A 403 -3.35 -12.76 -3.21
C PHE A 403 -2.68 -11.38 -3.31
N LEU A 404 -2.33 -10.93 -4.52
CA LEU A 404 -1.70 -9.62 -4.69
C LEU A 404 -2.62 -8.45 -4.29
N ILE A 405 -3.94 -8.59 -4.49
CA ILE A 405 -4.95 -7.58 -4.12
C ILE A 405 -5.29 -7.60 -2.62
N LEU A 406 -5.13 -8.74 -1.93
CA LEU A 406 -5.36 -8.86 -0.49
C LEU A 406 -4.12 -8.53 0.36
N SER A 407 -2.91 -8.84 -0.13
CA SER A 407 -1.66 -8.59 0.58
C SER A 407 -1.07 -7.19 0.34
N LEU A 408 -1.45 -6.49 -0.75
CA LEU A 408 -1.04 -5.10 -1.00
C LEU A 408 -2.21 -4.12 -0.85
N GLY A 409 -2.30 -3.51 0.34
CA GLY A 409 -3.26 -2.44 0.63
C GLY A 409 -3.10 -1.26 -0.31
N SER A 410 -4.20 -0.81 -0.92
CA SER A 410 -4.19 0.07 -2.08
C SER A 410 -3.62 1.48 -1.85
N HIS A 411 -2.57 1.84 -2.59
CA HIS A 411 -2.30 3.21 -3.02
C HIS A 411 -2.62 3.35 -4.52
N LYS A 412 -3.54 4.26 -4.89
CA LYS A 412 -3.93 4.54 -6.29
C LYS A 412 -3.09 5.68 -6.89
N ARG A 413 -2.20 5.40 -7.84
CA ARG A 413 -1.55 6.43 -8.69
C ARG A 413 -1.26 5.93 -10.11
N GLY A 414 -2.25 6.08 -11.00
CA GLY A 414 -1.98 6.10 -12.44
C GLY A 414 -1.24 7.38 -12.88
N CYS A 415 -0.58 7.40 -14.04
CA CYS A 415 -0.39 6.31 -15.00
C CYS A 415 1.11 6.11 -15.27
N SER A 416 1.48 4.94 -15.78
CA SER A 416 2.68 4.82 -16.60
C SER A 416 2.49 5.54 -17.94
N ASN A 417 3.60 5.96 -18.56
CA ASN A 417 3.65 6.06 -20.01
C ASN A 417 3.32 4.68 -20.62
N GLN A 418 2.71 4.63 -21.81
CA GLN A 418 2.55 3.35 -22.52
C GLN A 418 3.89 2.71 -22.91
N ASN A 419 4.96 3.51 -22.93
CA ASN A 419 6.35 3.09 -23.15
C ASN A 419 7.17 2.97 -21.84
N SER A 420 6.57 3.03 -20.64
CA SER A 420 7.37 2.89 -19.41
C SER A 420 7.89 1.47 -19.26
N PHE A 421 9.15 1.34 -18.79
CA PHE A 421 9.80 0.03 -18.56
C PHE A 421 8.90 -0.92 -17.76
N THR A 422 8.14 -0.38 -16.80
CA THR A 422 7.15 -1.12 -16.00
C THR A 422 6.11 -1.85 -16.84
N VAL A 423 5.55 -1.19 -17.87
CA VAL A 423 4.51 -1.78 -18.73
C VAL A 423 5.13 -2.89 -19.57
N SER A 424 6.25 -2.60 -20.23
CA SER A 424 7.00 -3.57 -21.03
C SER A 424 7.43 -4.78 -20.21
N TYR A 425 7.86 -4.58 -18.96
CA TYR A 425 8.19 -5.66 -18.03
C TYR A 425 6.95 -6.48 -17.61
N LEU A 426 5.84 -5.82 -17.24
CA LEU A 426 4.60 -6.53 -16.87
C LEU A 426 3.98 -7.31 -18.05
N MET A 427 4.15 -6.83 -19.28
CA MET A 427 3.80 -7.58 -20.49
C MET A 427 4.76 -8.74 -20.73
N ASN A 428 6.07 -8.46 -20.82
CA ASN A 428 7.05 -9.42 -21.33
C ASN A 428 7.56 -10.43 -20.28
N LYS A 429 7.74 -10.03 -19.01
CA LYS A 429 8.13 -10.94 -17.91
C LYS A 429 6.93 -11.53 -17.17
N CYS A 430 5.85 -10.76 -16.99
CA CYS A 430 4.69 -11.22 -16.19
C CYS A 430 3.48 -11.71 -17.02
N GLY A 431 3.51 -11.57 -18.36
CA GLY A 431 2.50 -12.13 -19.26
C GLY A 431 1.12 -11.44 -19.18
N PHE A 432 1.06 -10.17 -18.79
CA PHE A 432 -0.21 -9.42 -18.75
C PHE A 432 -0.57 -8.86 -20.14
N THR A 433 -1.88 -8.76 -20.46
CA THR A 433 -2.34 -8.09 -21.69
C THR A 433 -2.01 -6.58 -21.64
N PRO A 434 -1.92 -5.86 -22.78
CA PRO A 434 -1.47 -4.48 -22.79
C PRO A 434 -2.29 -3.55 -21.88
N GLU A 435 -3.61 -3.73 -21.84
CA GLU A 435 -4.55 -2.95 -21.02
C GLU A 435 -4.36 -3.27 -19.54
N PHE A 436 -4.11 -4.54 -19.20
CA PHE A 436 -3.96 -4.99 -17.82
C PHE A 436 -2.56 -4.70 -17.26
N ALA A 437 -1.53 -4.73 -18.09
CA ALA A 437 -0.19 -4.24 -17.76
C ALA A 437 -0.20 -2.72 -17.56
N SER A 438 -0.78 -1.98 -18.52
CA SER A 438 -1.00 -0.53 -18.44
C SER A 438 -1.92 -0.13 -17.28
N PHE A 439 -2.79 -1.03 -16.77
CA PHE A 439 -3.56 -0.82 -15.55
C PHE A 439 -2.78 -1.18 -14.27
N ALA A 440 -2.00 -2.26 -14.25
CA ALA A 440 -1.21 -2.69 -13.09
C ALA A 440 -0.03 -1.74 -12.80
N SER A 441 0.56 -1.15 -13.85
CA SER A 441 1.56 -0.08 -13.75
C SER A 441 1.05 1.22 -13.10
N LYS A 442 -0.27 1.31 -12.82
CA LYS A 442 -0.92 2.40 -12.07
C LYS A 442 -0.93 2.17 -10.55
N TYR A 443 -0.27 1.11 -10.09
CA TYR A 443 -0.18 0.65 -8.70
C TYR A 443 1.22 0.16 -8.31
N VAL A 444 2.01 -0.28 -9.28
CA VAL A 444 3.42 -0.66 -9.13
C VAL A 444 4.21 0.05 -10.22
N HIS A 445 5.35 0.66 -9.90
CA HIS A 445 6.26 1.23 -10.91
C HIS A 445 7.65 0.59 -10.76
N PHE A 446 8.27 0.32 -11.90
CA PHE A 446 9.60 -0.26 -12.04
C PHE A 446 10.38 0.67 -12.97
N GLU A 447 11.37 1.36 -12.43
CA GLU A 447 12.32 2.18 -13.18
C GLU A 447 13.41 1.31 -13.83
N THR A 448 13.77 0.21 -13.17
CA THR A 448 14.76 -0.80 -13.57
C THR A 448 14.12 -2.21 -13.62
N PRO A 449 14.76 -3.21 -14.27
CA PRO A 449 14.40 -4.62 -14.12
C PRO A 449 14.53 -5.15 -12.69
N GLU A 450 15.14 -4.39 -11.80
CA GLU A 450 16.06 -4.94 -10.81
C GLU A 450 15.35 -5.23 -9.49
N ARG A 451 14.70 -4.24 -8.88
CA ARG A 451 13.74 -4.48 -7.79
C ARG A 451 12.70 -5.56 -8.12
N PRO A 452 12.01 -5.56 -9.29
CA PRO A 452 11.04 -6.62 -9.59
C PRO A 452 11.66 -7.98 -9.89
N ASP A 453 12.78 -8.11 -10.63
CA ASP A 453 13.42 -9.42 -10.81
C ASP A 453 13.97 -9.97 -9.48
N SER A 454 14.49 -9.12 -8.59
CA SER A 454 14.82 -9.52 -7.21
C SER A 454 13.60 -9.97 -6.41
N LEU A 455 12.44 -9.33 -6.58
CA LEU A 455 11.21 -9.71 -5.89
C LEU A 455 10.61 -11.01 -6.47
N PHE A 456 10.67 -11.21 -7.78
CA PHE A 456 10.24 -12.46 -8.42
C PHE A 456 11.18 -13.61 -8.07
N ALA A 457 12.50 -13.41 -8.13
CA ALA A 457 13.48 -14.35 -7.59
C ALA A 457 13.16 -14.67 -6.13
N PHE A 458 13.01 -13.65 -5.27
CA PHE A 458 12.65 -13.83 -3.86
C PHE A 458 11.34 -14.60 -3.66
N LEU A 459 10.28 -14.37 -4.44
CA LEU A 459 9.02 -15.10 -4.31
C LEU A 459 9.11 -16.54 -4.84
N GLU A 460 9.97 -16.80 -5.83
CA GLU A 460 10.29 -18.17 -6.26
C GLU A 460 11.08 -18.97 -5.18
N ASN A 461 11.59 -18.37 -4.08
CA ASN A 461 12.85 -18.85 -3.44
C ASN A 461 12.91 -19.91 -2.31
N HIS A 462 12.38 -19.85 -1.09
CA HIS A 462 11.30 -19.13 -0.43
C HIS A 462 9.87 -19.62 -0.76
N GLY A 463 9.59 -20.08 -1.98
CA GLY A 463 8.46 -21.00 -2.23
C GLY A 463 7.05 -20.49 -1.85
N LEU A 464 6.86 -19.18 -1.67
CA LEU A 464 5.60 -18.62 -1.13
C LEU A 464 4.42 -18.68 -2.11
N LEU A 465 4.65 -19.27 -3.28
CA LEU A 465 3.67 -19.48 -4.35
C LEU A 465 3.07 -20.90 -4.34
N ILE A 466 3.44 -21.73 -3.37
CA ILE A 466 3.07 -23.15 -3.26
C ILE A 466 1.76 -23.37 -2.48
N TYR A 467 1.33 -22.40 -1.67
CA TYR A 467 0.21 -22.58 -0.75
C TYR A 467 -1.13 -21.99 -1.23
N ASP A 468 -2.21 -22.74 -0.98
CA ASP A 468 -3.58 -22.34 -1.25
C ASP A 468 -3.95 -21.09 -0.43
N THR A 469 -4.29 -20.00 -1.12
CA THR A 469 -4.62 -18.71 -0.53
C THR A 469 -5.86 -18.77 0.36
N GLU A 470 -6.84 -19.61 0.02
CA GLU A 470 -8.11 -19.74 0.74
C GLU A 470 -7.97 -20.69 1.95
N LYS A 471 -7.02 -21.64 1.93
CA LYS A 471 -6.71 -22.48 3.10
C LYS A 471 -5.66 -21.88 4.05
N THR A 472 -4.81 -20.95 3.61
CA THR A 472 -3.67 -20.47 4.42
C THR A 472 -3.65 -18.98 4.75
N LEU A 473 -4.13 -18.09 3.87
CA LEU A 473 -4.23 -16.66 4.18
C LEU A 473 -5.56 -16.35 4.88
N LEU A 474 -6.68 -16.84 4.34
CA LEU A 474 -8.02 -16.47 4.83
C LEU A 474 -8.21 -16.79 6.33
N PRO A 475 -7.86 -17.98 6.87
CA PRO A 475 -7.99 -18.25 8.31
C PRO A 475 -7.10 -17.36 9.19
N LYS A 476 -5.97 -16.86 8.68
CA LYS A 476 -5.12 -15.90 9.42
C LYS A 476 -5.78 -14.52 9.48
N LEU A 477 -6.37 -14.07 8.36
CA LEU A 477 -7.12 -12.82 8.32
C LEU A 477 -8.35 -12.90 9.23
N GLU A 478 -9.11 -14.00 9.18
CA GLU A 478 -10.27 -14.26 10.03
C GLU A 478 -9.90 -14.28 11.52
N PHE A 479 -8.80 -14.94 11.91
CA PHE A 479 -8.27 -14.87 13.27
C PHE A 479 -7.96 -13.43 13.70
N PHE A 480 -7.27 -12.64 12.87
CA PHE A 480 -7.00 -11.23 13.22
C PHE A 480 -8.28 -10.39 13.29
N TYR A 481 -9.30 -10.66 12.48
CA TYR A 481 -10.60 -10.00 12.61
C TYR A 481 -11.34 -10.42 13.88
N SER A 482 -11.32 -11.70 14.28
CA SER A 482 -11.99 -12.19 15.49
C SER A 482 -11.36 -11.67 16.78
N ILE A 483 -10.04 -11.41 16.80
CA ILE A 483 -9.35 -10.70 17.90
C ILE A 483 -9.34 -9.16 17.72
N GLY A 484 -10.26 -8.59 16.94
CA GLY A 484 -10.57 -7.15 16.97
C GLY A 484 -9.62 -6.23 16.19
N PHE A 485 -8.94 -6.71 15.13
CA PHE A 485 -8.20 -5.84 14.22
C PHE A 485 -9.12 -5.30 13.12
N SER A 486 -9.16 -3.99 12.94
CA SER A 486 -9.82 -3.40 11.76
C SER A 486 -9.00 -3.63 10.49
N ARG A 487 -9.64 -3.62 9.32
CA ARG A 487 -8.97 -3.76 8.02
C ARG A 487 -7.75 -2.83 7.86
N PRO A 488 -7.82 -1.51 8.15
CA PRO A 488 -6.65 -0.63 8.04
C PRO A 488 -5.49 -0.97 8.97
N GLU A 489 -5.77 -1.45 10.20
CA GLU A 489 -4.73 -1.85 11.16
C GLU A 489 -4.05 -3.14 10.71
N LEU A 490 -4.83 -4.14 10.26
CA LEU A 490 -4.29 -5.39 9.74
C LEU A 490 -3.50 -5.15 8.45
N THR A 491 -3.99 -4.32 7.52
CA THR A 491 -3.22 -3.88 6.36
C THR A 491 -1.90 -3.23 6.76
N LYS A 492 -1.91 -2.29 7.72
CA LYS A 492 -0.68 -1.64 8.21
C LYS A 492 0.32 -2.67 8.72
N ILE A 493 -0.11 -3.62 9.56
CA ILE A 493 0.75 -4.65 10.13
C ILE A 493 1.33 -5.57 9.04
N LEU A 494 0.51 -6.07 8.11
CA LEU A 494 0.96 -6.97 7.06
C LEU A 494 1.87 -6.27 6.04
N THR A 495 1.68 -4.97 5.79
CA THR A 495 2.61 -4.17 4.95
C THR A 495 3.92 -3.84 5.66
N SER A 496 3.92 -3.60 6.98
CA SER A 496 5.16 -3.37 7.75
C SER A 496 5.92 -4.65 8.05
N TYR A 497 5.22 -5.79 8.19
CA TYR A 497 5.76 -7.06 8.65
C TYR A 497 5.17 -8.25 7.86
N PRO A 498 5.45 -8.36 6.54
CA PRO A 498 4.86 -9.39 5.68
C PRO A 498 5.22 -10.83 6.10
N ALA A 499 6.27 -11.01 6.90
CA ALA A 499 6.64 -12.31 7.47
C ALA A 499 5.54 -12.92 8.38
N VAL A 500 4.61 -12.13 8.93
CA VAL A 500 3.43 -12.67 9.65
C VAL A 500 2.59 -13.61 8.75
N LEU A 501 2.64 -13.43 7.42
CA LEU A 501 1.96 -14.30 6.48
C LEU A 501 2.62 -15.68 6.31
N ILE A 502 3.91 -15.83 6.65
CA ILE A 502 4.61 -17.12 6.57
C ILE A 502 4.53 -17.92 7.89
N CYS A 503 4.33 -17.25 9.02
CA CYS A 503 4.13 -17.86 10.34
C CYS A 503 2.93 -18.83 10.35
N SER A 504 3.04 -19.96 11.07
CA SER A 504 1.95 -20.94 11.15
C SER A 504 0.80 -20.43 12.01
N LEU A 505 -0.45 -20.50 11.54
CA LEU A 505 -1.60 -20.05 12.33
C LEU A 505 -1.74 -20.86 13.63
N LYS A 506 -1.80 -22.20 13.49
CA LYS A 506 -1.99 -23.12 14.63
C LYS A 506 -0.72 -23.29 15.49
N LYS A 507 0.48 -23.31 14.88
CA LYS A 507 1.74 -23.59 15.61
C LYS A 507 2.51 -22.33 16.08
N GLN A 508 2.11 -21.12 15.69
CA GLN A 508 2.87 -19.91 16.02
C GLN A 508 1.98 -18.71 16.36
N ILE A 509 1.07 -18.30 15.46
CA ILE A 509 0.28 -17.07 15.65
C ILE A 509 -0.68 -17.20 16.83
N ILE A 510 -1.47 -18.29 16.91
CA ILE A 510 -2.41 -18.53 18.02
C ILE A 510 -1.66 -18.75 19.35
N PRO A 511 -0.65 -19.64 19.46
CA PRO A 511 0.17 -19.77 20.68
C PRO A 511 0.80 -18.46 21.14
N SER A 512 1.39 -17.67 20.22
CA SER A 512 1.98 -16.36 20.54
C SER A 512 0.95 -15.38 21.10
N PHE A 513 -0.25 -15.32 20.49
CA PHE A 513 -1.33 -14.47 20.99
C PHE A 513 -1.78 -14.90 22.38
N ASN A 514 -2.01 -16.20 22.59
CA ASN A 514 -2.44 -16.75 23.87
C ASN A 514 -1.38 -16.53 24.97
N LEU A 515 -0.09 -16.65 24.66
CA LEU A 515 0.97 -16.38 25.62
C LEU A 515 1.00 -14.90 26.04
N LEU A 516 0.89 -13.96 25.09
CA LEU A 516 0.76 -12.53 25.40
C LEU A 516 -0.49 -12.23 26.22
N ARG A 517 -1.63 -12.86 25.87
CA ARG A 517 -2.90 -12.73 26.59
C ARG A 517 -2.73 -13.12 28.06
N ASN A 518 -2.08 -14.26 28.32
CA ASN A 518 -1.83 -14.79 29.66
C ASN A 518 -0.83 -13.91 30.43
N LEU A 519 0.32 -13.56 29.83
CA LEU A 519 1.35 -12.71 30.46
C LEU A 519 0.83 -11.32 30.83
N PHE A 520 -0.09 -10.75 30.04
CA PHE A 520 -0.68 -9.44 30.31
C PHE A 520 -2.00 -9.47 31.10
N GLN A 521 -2.57 -10.67 31.30
CA GLN A 521 -3.95 -10.91 31.75
C GLN A 521 -4.97 -10.02 31.03
N SER A 522 -4.75 -9.78 29.73
CA SER A 522 -5.51 -8.79 28.96
C SER A 522 -5.28 -8.90 27.45
N ASP A 523 -6.33 -9.33 26.74
CA ASP A 523 -6.44 -9.30 25.28
C ASP A 523 -6.09 -7.91 24.73
N ASP A 524 -6.61 -6.86 25.36
CA ASP A 524 -6.46 -5.47 24.92
C ASP A 524 -4.99 -4.97 25.01
N LYS A 525 -4.20 -5.46 25.98
CA LYS A 525 -2.74 -5.22 26.06
C LYS A 525 -1.98 -6.07 25.02
N ALA A 526 -2.35 -7.34 24.83
CA ALA A 526 -1.75 -8.21 23.81
C ALA A 526 -1.97 -7.65 22.38
N ILE A 527 -3.20 -7.25 22.07
CA ILE A 527 -3.59 -6.60 20.80
C ILE A 527 -2.80 -5.30 20.61
N LYS A 528 -2.67 -4.44 21.63
CA LYS A 528 -1.86 -3.20 21.53
C LYS A 528 -0.37 -3.49 21.29
N THR A 529 0.17 -4.55 21.89
CA THR A 529 1.55 -4.99 21.68
C THR A 529 1.76 -5.45 20.23
N ILE A 530 0.86 -6.28 19.69
CA ILE A 530 0.88 -6.74 18.29
C ILE A 530 0.69 -5.56 17.31
N LYS A 531 -0.23 -4.62 17.61
CA LYS A 531 -0.43 -3.39 16.81
C LYS A 531 0.78 -2.46 16.82
N ARG A 532 1.64 -2.54 17.85
CA ARG A 532 2.89 -1.77 17.97
C ARG A 532 4.08 -2.48 17.30
N TYR A 533 4.15 -3.80 17.35
CA TYR A 533 5.27 -4.58 16.80
C TYR A 533 4.79 -5.89 16.14
N GLY A 534 4.23 -5.81 14.93
CA GLY A 534 3.70 -6.98 14.22
C GLY A 534 4.75 -8.06 13.89
N ALA A 535 6.04 -7.71 13.86
CA ALA A 535 7.14 -8.68 13.73
C ALA A 535 7.22 -9.70 14.87
N ILE A 536 6.47 -9.53 15.97
CA ILE A 536 6.53 -10.42 17.14
C ILE A 536 6.35 -11.89 16.76
N PHE A 537 5.40 -12.20 15.85
CA PHE A 537 5.09 -13.56 15.41
C PHE A 537 6.19 -14.26 14.60
N VAL A 538 7.24 -13.55 14.18
CA VAL A 538 8.37 -14.14 13.43
C VAL A 538 9.33 -14.88 14.35
N TYR A 539 9.35 -14.51 15.63
CA TYR A 539 10.22 -15.08 16.65
C TYR A 539 9.56 -16.29 17.33
N ASP A 540 10.38 -17.15 17.92
CA ASP A 540 9.94 -18.26 18.76
C ASP A 540 9.83 -17.76 20.21
N PHE A 541 8.64 -17.85 20.80
CA PHE A 541 8.38 -17.34 22.15
C PHE A 541 8.86 -18.29 23.26
N GLU A 542 8.88 -19.59 22.99
CA GLU A 542 9.33 -20.60 23.95
C GLU A 542 10.86 -20.63 24.01
N ARG A 543 11.54 -20.41 22.87
CA ARG A 543 13.02 -20.32 22.81
C ARG A 543 13.59 -18.97 23.21
N ASN A 544 12.92 -17.86 22.88
CA ASN A 544 13.48 -16.52 23.10
C ASN A 544 12.76 -15.76 24.22
N LEU A 545 11.44 -15.55 24.10
CA LEU A 545 10.70 -14.66 25.00
C LEU A 545 10.73 -15.13 26.46
N ILE A 546 10.36 -16.38 26.73
CA ILE A 546 10.30 -16.90 28.11
C ILE A 546 11.69 -17.02 28.76
N PRO A 547 12.75 -17.57 28.10
CA PRO A 547 14.10 -17.58 28.67
C PRO A 547 14.68 -16.19 28.91
N ASN A 548 14.36 -15.19 28.07
CA ASN A 548 14.78 -13.80 28.29
C ASN A 548 14.02 -13.12 29.44
N MET A 549 12.71 -13.35 29.58
CA MET A 549 11.94 -12.85 30.74
C MET A 549 12.44 -13.49 32.04
N ASN A 550 12.73 -14.80 32.03
CA ASN A 550 13.28 -15.51 33.19
C ASN A 550 14.69 -15.02 33.55
N LEU A 551 15.53 -14.69 32.56
CA LEU A 551 16.85 -14.10 32.79
C LEU A 551 16.75 -12.71 33.44
N LEU A 552 15.82 -11.85 33.01
CA LEU A 552 15.57 -10.56 33.66
C LEU A 552 14.99 -10.71 35.07
N ARG A 553 14.10 -11.67 35.30
CA ARG A 553 13.57 -11.97 36.65
C ARG A 553 14.68 -12.47 37.59
N GLY A 554 15.55 -13.36 37.10
CA GLY A 554 16.70 -13.90 37.84
C GLY A 554 17.79 -12.89 38.19
N ILE A 555 17.78 -11.69 37.61
CA ILE A 555 18.64 -10.56 38.01
C ILE A 555 17.88 -9.45 38.76
N GLY A 556 16.67 -9.72 39.24
CA GLY A 556 15.90 -8.80 40.08
C GLY A 556 15.12 -7.70 39.34
N VAL A 557 14.93 -7.80 38.01
CA VAL A 557 14.05 -6.85 37.31
C VAL A 557 12.59 -7.14 37.67
N PRO A 558 11.80 -6.17 38.19
CA PRO A 558 10.41 -6.38 38.55
C PRO A 558 9.54 -6.81 37.37
N GLU A 559 8.60 -7.74 37.59
CA GLU A 559 7.70 -8.25 36.53
C GLU A 559 6.93 -7.11 35.84
N SER A 560 6.55 -6.07 36.57
CA SER A 560 5.92 -4.86 36.02
C SER A 560 6.81 -4.12 35.00
N ASN A 561 8.13 -4.08 35.23
CA ASN A 561 9.11 -3.51 34.30
C ASN A 561 9.36 -4.44 33.09
N ILE A 562 9.35 -5.76 33.29
CA ILE A 562 9.47 -6.75 32.19
C ILE A 562 8.23 -6.70 31.29
N LEU A 563 7.03 -6.63 31.86
CA LEU A 563 5.77 -6.47 31.09
C LEU A 563 5.67 -5.08 30.44
N MET A 564 6.23 -4.03 31.05
CA MET A 564 6.36 -2.73 30.39
C MET A 564 7.27 -2.83 29.15
N LEU A 565 8.41 -3.51 29.25
CA LEU A 565 9.32 -3.78 28.13
C LEU A 565 8.60 -4.54 27.00
N LEU A 566 7.92 -5.63 27.32
CA LEU A 566 7.15 -6.44 26.37
C LEU A 566 6.06 -5.63 25.65
N ASN A 567 5.31 -4.79 26.36
CA ASN A 567 4.26 -3.96 25.77
C ASN A 567 4.83 -2.83 24.90
N HIS A 568 5.87 -2.12 25.37
CA HIS A 568 6.35 -0.90 24.72
C HIS A 568 7.40 -1.15 23.63
N GLN A 569 8.31 -2.09 23.82
CA GLN A 569 9.41 -2.34 22.90
C GLN A 569 9.91 -3.80 23.05
N PRO A 570 9.14 -4.80 22.58
CA PRO A 570 9.38 -6.22 22.88
C PRO A 570 10.70 -6.78 22.33
N ARG A 571 11.27 -6.14 21.30
CA ARG A 571 12.44 -6.60 20.54
C ARG A 571 13.63 -7.14 21.37
N PRO A 572 14.03 -6.57 22.53
CA PRO A 572 15.15 -7.08 23.32
C PRO A 572 14.89 -8.47 23.90
N LEU A 573 13.63 -8.77 24.23
CA LEU A 573 13.19 -10.08 24.74
C LEU A 573 13.06 -11.14 23.64
N LEU A 574 13.13 -10.74 22.37
CA LEU A 574 12.97 -11.63 21.21
C LEU A 574 14.30 -11.99 20.53
N TYR A 575 15.41 -11.41 20.99
CA TYR A 575 16.74 -11.83 20.56
C TYR A 575 17.13 -13.19 21.14
N ASP A 576 18.20 -13.76 20.59
CA ASP A 576 18.91 -14.86 21.24
C ASP A 576 19.37 -14.46 22.65
N GLN A 577 19.32 -15.41 23.58
CA GLN A 577 19.56 -15.17 25.01
C GLN A 577 21.00 -14.70 25.30
N VAL A 578 21.99 -15.13 24.50
CA VAL A 578 23.39 -14.69 24.64
C VAL A 578 23.49 -13.17 24.51
N ARG A 579 22.85 -12.60 23.48
CA ARG A 579 22.89 -11.14 23.24
C ARG A 579 22.17 -10.34 24.32
N LEU A 580 21.05 -10.84 24.86
CA LEU A 580 20.40 -10.13 25.98
C LEU A 580 21.27 -10.19 27.23
N LYS A 581 21.94 -11.32 27.51
CA LYS A 581 22.89 -11.48 28.62
C LYS A 581 24.07 -10.50 28.50
N GLU A 582 24.71 -10.40 27.33
CA GLU A 582 25.77 -9.41 27.05
C GLU A 582 25.33 -7.97 27.37
N ILE A 583 24.13 -7.58 26.90
CA ILE A 583 23.57 -6.25 27.15
C ILE A 583 23.31 -6.06 28.64
N VAL A 584 22.72 -7.05 29.32
CA VAL A 584 22.43 -7.01 30.76
C VAL A 584 23.70 -6.88 31.61
N GLU A 585 24.78 -7.58 31.23
CA GLU A 585 26.08 -7.46 31.89
C GLU A 585 26.72 -6.09 31.65
N GLU A 586 26.59 -5.51 30.45
CA GLU A 586 27.06 -4.15 30.17
C GLU A 586 26.27 -3.09 30.96
N VAL A 587 24.94 -3.22 31.05
CA VAL A 587 24.08 -2.33 31.84
C VAL A 587 24.46 -2.38 33.34
N LYS A 588 24.80 -3.58 33.85
CA LYS A 588 25.34 -3.76 35.21
C LYS A 588 26.74 -3.14 35.37
N ARG A 589 27.66 -3.33 34.40
CA ARG A 589 28.98 -2.65 34.40
C ARG A 589 28.86 -1.13 34.41
N MET A 590 27.82 -0.58 33.79
CA MET A 590 27.50 0.85 33.79
C MET A 590 26.81 1.36 35.08
N GLY A 591 26.63 0.50 36.09
CA GLY A 591 26.13 0.90 37.43
C GLY A 591 24.63 1.10 37.55
N PHE A 592 23.82 0.64 36.59
CA PHE A 592 22.36 0.76 36.67
C PHE A 592 21.75 -0.36 37.53
N ASP A 593 20.99 0.01 38.57
CA ASP A 593 20.21 -0.91 39.40
C ASP A 593 19.04 -1.53 38.62
N SER A 594 19.00 -2.87 38.58
CA SER A 594 18.00 -3.68 37.90
C SER A 594 16.60 -3.59 38.49
N SER A 595 16.42 -3.13 39.74
CA SER A 595 15.11 -2.82 40.28
C SER A 595 14.39 -1.72 39.47
N THR A 596 15.18 -0.79 38.91
CA THR A 596 14.66 0.46 38.38
C THR A 596 14.08 0.35 36.98
N LYS A 597 13.12 1.22 36.69
CA LYS A 597 12.67 1.46 35.30
C LYS A 597 13.83 1.92 34.38
N LYS A 598 14.79 2.69 34.91
CA LYS A 598 15.93 3.18 34.13
C LYS A 598 16.72 2.03 33.50
N PHE A 599 16.94 0.93 34.23
CA PHE A 599 17.61 -0.27 33.71
C PHE A 599 16.97 -0.76 32.40
N VAL A 600 15.63 -0.84 32.36
CA VAL A 600 14.88 -1.23 31.15
C VAL A 600 15.03 -0.20 30.03
N ASP A 601 15.02 1.10 30.32
CA ASP A 601 15.27 2.15 29.32
C ASP A 601 16.72 2.08 28.75
N VAL A 602 17.72 1.66 29.54
CA VAL A 602 19.11 1.42 29.07
C VAL A 602 19.20 0.14 28.22
N VAL A 603 18.61 -0.98 28.67
CA VAL A 603 18.51 -2.22 27.87
C VAL A 603 17.84 -1.93 26.53
N ILE A 604 16.76 -1.15 26.51
CA ILE A 604 16.10 -0.67 25.30
C ILE A 604 17.07 0.10 24.39
N ALA A 605 17.83 1.06 24.92
CA ALA A 605 18.79 1.82 24.13
C ALA A 605 19.86 0.90 23.51
N LEU A 606 20.58 0.13 24.32
CA LEU A 606 21.70 -0.71 23.89
C LEU A 606 21.26 -1.85 22.94
N SER A 607 20.06 -2.41 23.13
CA SER A 607 19.48 -3.45 22.25
C SER A 607 19.31 -3.02 20.78
N SER A 608 19.34 -1.72 20.50
CA SER A 608 19.16 -1.15 19.17
C SER A 608 20.47 -0.96 18.40
N MET A 609 21.62 -1.15 19.05
CA MET A 609 22.94 -0.81 18.52
C MET A 609 23.97 -1.94 18.66
N SER A 610 25.19 -1.70 18.17
CA SER A 610 26.38 -2.53 18.42
C SER A 610 27.38 -1.77 19.29
N LYS A 611 28.38 -2.45 19.88
CA LYS A 611 29.43 -1.77 20.65
C LYS A 611 30.19 -0.73 19.82
N SER A 612 30.53 -1.03 18.56
CA SER A 612 31.13 -0.07 17.63
C SER A 612 30.23 1.15 17.36
N THR A 613 28.91 0.94 17.29
CA THR A 613 27.94 2.04 17.13
C THR A 613 27.83 2.90 18.40
N LEU A 614 27.99 2.32 19.59
CA LEU A 614 28.03 3.06 20.85
C LEU A 614 29.28 3.96 20.92
N GLU A 615 30.46 3.41 20.62
CA GLU A 615 31.71 4.20 20.60
C GLU A 615 31.65 5.34 19.58
N LYS A 616 31.14 5.09 18.36
CA LYS A 616 30.94 6.17 17.36
C LYS A 616 30.04 7.30 17.85
N LYS A 617 29.02 7.00 18.68
CA LYS A 617 28.18 8.02 19.31
C LYS A 617 28.93 8.78 20.39
N PHE A 618 29.73 8.10 21.22
CA PHE A 618 30.61 8.77 22.16
C PHE A 618 31.60 9.70 21.44
N ASP A 619 32.21 9.26 20.34
CA ASP A 619 33.07 10.10 19.49
C ASP A 619 32.33 11.31 18.90
N VAL A 620 31.06 11.16 18.50
CA VAL A 620 30.23 12.29 18.07
C VAL A 620 30.01 13.28 19.22
N TYR A 621 29.76 12.84 20.45
CA TYR A 621 29.65 13.74 21.61
C TYR A 621 30.98 14.40 22.00
N ARG A 622 32.09 13.64 21.96
CA ARG A 622 33.46 14.16 22.16
C ARG A 622 33.80 15.26 21.15
N ARG A 623 33.39 15.12 19.88
CA ARG A 623 33.55 16.15 18.82
C ARG A 623 32.77 17.44 19.10
N TRP A 624 31.72 17.39 19.91
CA TRP A 624 31.00 18.58 20.41
C TRP A 624 31.50 19.06 21.78
N GLY A 625 32.68 18.59 22.22
CA GLY A 625 33.33 19.02 23.44
C GLY A 625 32.73 18.46 24.73
N TRP A 626 31.93 17.39 24.68
CA TRP A 626 31.50 16.69 25.89
C TRP A 626 32.64 15.82 26.42
N SER A 627 32.93 15.93 27.71
CA SER A 627 33.82 15.00 28.41
C SER A 627 33.19 13.60 28.55
N ASP A 628 34.00 12.55 28.74
CA ASP A 628 33.47 11.20 29.00
C ASP A 628 32.60 11.14 30.27
N GLN A 629 32.87 11.99 31.28
CA GLN A 629 32.00 12.16 32.44
C GLN A 629 30.64 12.75 32.04
N GLU A 630 30.60 13.82 31.26
CA GLU A 630 29.34 14.43 30.80
C GLU A 630 28.54 13.48 29.90
N ILE A 631 29.21 12.69 29.05
CA ILE A 631 28.58 11.63 28.26
C ILE A 631 27.94 10.58 29.19
N HIS A 632 28.65 10.15 30.24
CA HIS A 632 28.15 9.18 31.21
C HIS A 632 26.98 9.74 32.04
N GLU A 633 27.08 10.97 32.55
CA GLU A 633 26.00 11.64 33.26
C GLU A 633 24.77 11.88 32.36
N ALA A 634 24.97 12.33 31.13
CA ALA A 634 23.91 12.52 30.14
C ALA A 634 23.16 11.22 29.85
N PHE A 635 23.88 10.08 29.87
CA PHE A 635 23.31 8.75 29.70
C PHE A 635 22.59 8.25 30.97
N GLN A 636 23.17 8.41 32.17
CA GLN A 636 22.50 8.09 33.44
C GLN A 636 21.22 8.92 33.67
N ARG A 637 21.21 10.17 33.19
CA ARG A 637 20.07 11.09 33.29
C ARG A 637 18.99 10.77 32.26
N TYR A 638 19.36 10.44 31.02
CA TYR A 638 18.41 10.10 29.96
C TYR A 638 18.98 9.08 28.92
N PRO A 639 18.90 7.76 29.16
CA PRO A 639 19.54 6.74 28.31
C PRO A 639 19.15 6.80 26.83
N MET A 640 17.94 7.29 26.54
CA MET A 640 17.42 7.44 25.18
C MET A 640 18.09 8.56 24.36
N CYS A 641 19.05 9.31 24.91
CA CYS A 641 19.95 10.17 24.14
C CYS A 641 20.85 9.36 23.17
N MET A 642 21.20 8.11 23.51
CA MET A 642 21.98 7.25 22.63
C MET A 642 21.15 6.65 21.49
N ALA A 643 19.81 6.66 21.61
CA ALA A 643 18.88 6.02 20.67
C ALA A 643 18.51 6.88 19.44
N VAL A 644 19.08 8.08 19.27
CA VAL A 644 18.94 8.91 18.06
C VAL A 644 20.12 8.72 17.09
N SER A 645 19.94 8.99 15.79
CA SER A 645 21.01 8.85 14.80
C SER A 645 22.12 9.88 14.97
N GLU A 646 23.32 9.53 14.52
CA GLU A 646 24.51 10.40 14.55
C GLU A 646 24.25 11.71 13.81
N ASP A 647 23.67 11.66 12.60
CA ASP A 647 23.26 12.85 11.83
C ASP A 647 22.31 13.78 12.59
N LYS A 648 21.41 13.20 13.40
CA LYS A 648 20.46 13.97 14.20
C LYS A 648 21.15 14.64 15.40
N ILE A 649 22.10 13.97 16.03
CA ILE A 649 22.93 14.57 17.08
C ILE A 649 23.70 15.75 16.46
N MET A 650 24.39 15.53 15.33
CA MET A 650 25.10 16.58 14.60
C MET A 650 24.20 17.78 14.25
N ALA A 651 23.02 17.55 13.67
CA ALA A 651 22.11 18.63 13.25
C ALA A 651 21.45 19.38 14.42
N VAL A 652 21.19 18.70 15.55
CA VAL A 652 20.65 19.37 16.76
C VAL A 652 21.75 20.15 17.48
N MET A 653 22.97 19.62 17.56
CA MET A 653 24.11 20.30 18.18
C MET A 653 24.58 21.49 17.33
N ASP A 654 24.68 21.36 16.01
CA ASP A 654 24.98 22.49 15.12
C ASP A 654 23.94 23.61 15.24
N PHE A 655 22.65 23.27 15.28
CA PHE A 655 21.63 24.30 15.49
C PHE A 655 21.74 24.95 16.88
N LEU A 656 21.82 24.18 17.97
CA LEU A 656 21.79 24.75 19.32
C LEU A 656 23.11 25.41 19.73
N VAL A 657 24.26 24.85 19.37
CA VAL A 657 25.59 25.37 19.72
C VAL A 657 26.02 26.44 18.72
N ASN A 658 26.16 26.10 17.43
CA ASN A 658 26.73 27.04 16.45
C ASN A 658 25.76 28.17 16.07
N LYS A 659 24.46 27.87 15.92
CA LYS A 659 23.48 28.84 15.39
C LYS A 659 22.70 29.59 16.49
N MET A 660 22.49 28.99 17.65
CA MET A 660 21.78 29.60 18.79
C MET A 660 22.68 29.97 19.98
N GLY A 661 23.97 29.60 19.97
CA GLY A 661 24.94 30.01 20.98
C GLY A 661 24.84 29.31 22.35
N TYR A 662 24.08 28.23 22.49
CA TYR A 662 24.01 27.47 23.76
C TYR A 662 25.29 26.65 23.98
N SER A 663 25.83 26.63 25.21
CA SER A 663 27.01 25.81 25.48
C SER A 663 26.70 24.30 25.32
N SER A 664 27.63 23.55 24.73
CA SER A 664 27.46 22.10 24.53
C SER A 664 27.28 21.36 25.87
N THR A 665 27.95 21.84 26.93
CA THR A 665 27.84 21.36 28.32
C THR A 665 26.45 21.56 28.93
N LEU A 666 25.71 22.60 28.53
CA LEU A 666 24.31 22.80 28.94
C LEU A 666 23.38 21.81 28.20
N ILE A 667 23.68 21.46 26.96
CA ILE A 667 22.96 20.41 26.22
C ILE A 667 23.27 19.01 26.80
N ALA A 668 24.50 18.75 27.27
CA ALA A 668 24.85 17.53 27.99
C ALA A 668 24.01 17.37 29.27
N LYS A 669 23.87 18.47 30.02
CA LYS A 669 23.04 18.50 31.24
C LYS A 669 21.56 18.21 30.95
N GLN A 670 21.03 18.63 29.78
CA GLN A 670 19.65 18.38 29.33
C GLN A 670 19.58 17.51 28.06
N SER A 671 20.21 16.32 28.11
CA SER A 671 20.35 15.39 26.97
C SER A 671 19.03 14.86 26.35
N SER A 672 17.88 15.09 27.00
CA SER A 672 16.54 14.83 26.46
C SER A 672 16.21 15.62 25.19
N ILE A 673 16.77 16.83 25.03
CA ILE A 673 16.53 17.72 23.88
C ILE A 673 16.85 17.02 22.56
N LEU A 674 17.90 16.19 22.54
CA LEU A 674 18.34 15.43 21.37
C LEU A 674 17.25 14.48 20.82
N ARG A 675 16.28 14.07 21.64
CA ARG A 675 15.13 13.27 21.20
C ARG A 675 14.03 14.10 20.53
N GLN A 676 13.92 15.39 20.82
CA GLN A 676 12.89 16.29 20.29
C GLN A 676 13.00 16.50 18.77
N SER A 677 11.94 17.01 18.14
CA SER A 677 11.94 17.29 16.69
C SER A 677 12.64 18.62 16.40
N LEU A 678 13.72 18.59 15.60
CA LEU A 678 14.47 19.79 15.23
C LEU A 678 13.54 20.84 14.57
N GLU A 679 13.00 20.52 13.39
CA GLU A 679 12.07 21.39 12.64
C GLU A 679 10.84 21.87 13.44
N LYS A 680 10.19 20.96 14.18
CA LYS A 680 8.82 21.21 14.70
C LYS A 680 8.79 21.72 16.13
N ARG A 681 9.91 21.72 16.84
CA ARG A 681 9.95 21.97 18.29
C ARG A 681 11.22 22.65 18.76
N ILE A 682 12.40 22.27 18.27
CA ILE A 682 13.65 22.92 18.68
C ILE A 682 13.77 24.27 17.97
N VAL A 683 13.78 24.29 16.63
CA VAL A 683 13.95 25.54 15.85
C VAL A 683 12.89 26.61 16.19
N PRO A 684 11.57 26.33 16.18
CA PRO A 684 10.58 27.38 16.40
C PRO A 684 10.60 27.95 17.83
N ARG A 685 10.94 27.11 18.82
CA ARG A 685 10.98 27.54 20.22
C ARG A 685 12.30 28.22 20.59
N ALA A 686 13.43 27.79 20.00
CA ALA A 686 14.73 28.43 20.21
C ALA A 686 14.72 29.87 19.65
N LEU A 687 14.23 30.06 18.42
CA LEU A 687 14.09 31.39 17.83
C LEU A 687 13.12 32.29 18.63
N PHE A 688 12.00 31.73 19.10
CA PHE A 688 11.08 32.46 19.97
C PHE A 688 11.71 32.84 21.33
N ALA A 689 12.51 31.96 21.93
CA ALA A 689 13.25 32.26 23.16
C ALA A 689 14.32 33.34 22.95
N GLN A 690 15.04 33.28 21.83
CA GLN A 690 16.02 34.30 21.45
C GLN A 690 15.37 35.68 21.28
N GLU A 691 14.17 35.74 20.69
CA GLU A 691 13.41 36.99 20.56
C GLU A 691 12.93 37.54 21.92
N LEU A 692 12.50 36.68 22.85
CA LEU A 692 12.15 37.11 24.21
C LEU A 692 13.37 37.62 25.00
N LEU A 693 14.56 37.07 24.74
CA LEU A 693 15.83 37.48 25.36
C LEU A 693 16.36 38.79 24.74
N SER A 694 16.32 38.92 23.41
CA SER A 694 16.80 40.11 22.69
C SER A 694 15.98 41.37 23.02
N GLN A 695 14.69 41.20 23.30
CA GLN A 695 13.81 42.27 23.76
C GLN A 695 13.79 42.44 25.30
N GLY A 696 14.61 41.71 26.05
CA GLY A 696 14.71 41.83 27.53
C GLY A 696 13.47 41.39 28.31
N LEU A 697 12.50 40.73 27.66
CA LEU A 697 11.20 40.36 28.22
C LEU A 697 11.30 39.20 29.22
N VAL A 698 12.39 38.42 29.14
CA VAL A 698 12.76 37.36 30.08
C VAL A 698 14.28 37.41 30.31
N LYS A 699 14.76 37.13 31.53
CA LYS A 699 16.21 37.13 31.86
C LYS A 699 16.92 35.78 31.63
N ASP A 700 16.23 34.66 31.80
CA ASP A 700 16.72 33.29 31.53
C ASP A 700 15.54 32.36 31.18
N LEU A 701 15.79 31.35 30.33
CA LEU A 701 14.82 30.36 29.89
C LEU A 701 15.41 28.95 29.94
N LYS A 702 15.16 28.25 31.06
CA LYS A 702 15.57 26.85 31.27
C LYS A 702 15.17 25.95 30.09
N LEU A 703 16.16 25.31 29.46
CA LEU A 703 15.96 24.52 28.23
C LEU A 703 14.95 23.38 28.38
N SER A 704 14.81 22.81 29.58
CA SER A 704 13.79 21.80 29.90
C SER A 704 12.36 22.35 29.77
N VAL A 705 12.13 23.57 30.25
CA VAL A 705 10.85 24.28 30.10
C VAL A 705 10.61 24.62 28.63
N LEU A 706 11.68 25.01 27.91
CA LEU A 706 11.61 25.40 26.51
C LEU A 706 11.31 24.22 25.57
N PHE A 707 12.04 23.10 25.67
CA PHE A 707 12.00 22.02 24.66
C PHE A 707 11.27 20.74 25.10
N ASP A 708 11.20 20.42 26.39
CA ASP A 708 10.59 19.16 26.85
C ASP A 708 9.11 19.30 27.23
N THR A 709 8.61 20.51 27.54
CA THR A 709 7.19 20.76 27.85
C THR A 709 6.23 20.38 26.73
N SER A 710 5.02 19.92 27.07
CA SER A 710 3.97 19.66 26.07
C SER A 710 3.52 20.94 25.36
N GLU A 711 2.93 20.84 24.17
CA GLU A 711 2.48 22.01 23.41
C GLU A 711 1.47 22.88 24.17
N LYS A 712 0.54 22.24 24.90
CA LYS A 712 -0.43 22.94 25.75
C LYS A 712 0.24 23.70 26.90
N VAL A 713 1.29 23.14 27.50
CA VAL A 713 2.03 23.78 28.60
C VAL A 713 2.89 24.94 28.08
N PHE A 714 3.60 24.74 26.98
CA PHE A 714 4.39 25.79 26.33
C PHE A 714 3.52 27.00 25.95
N ILE A 715 2.42 26.77 25.23
CA ILE A 715 1.48 27.84 24.83
C ILE A 715 0.90 28.56 26.06
N ARG A 716 0.59 27.82 27.15
CA ARG A 716 0.10 28.43 28.40
C ARG A 716 1.16 29.35 29.03
N ILE A 717 2.42 28.94 29.05
CA ILE A 717 3.54 29.76 29.54
C ILE A 717 3.71 31.02 28.67
N THR A 718 3.69 30.89 27.33
CA THR A 718 3.80 32.07 26.45
C THR A 718 2.61 33.02 26.57
N SER A 719 1.40 32.51 26.82
CA SER A 719 0.22 33.34 27.09
C SER A 719 0.27 34.06 28.44
N LEU A 720 0.91 33.47 29.45
CA LEU A 720 1.11 34.11 30.76
C LEU A 720 2.17 35.21 30.70
N LEU A 721 3.18 35.08 29.82
CA LEU A 721 4.13 36.15 29.51
C LEU A 721 3.43 37.31 28.78
N HIS A 722 2.63 37.04 27.74
CA HIS A 722 1.81 38.06 27.07
C HIS A 722 0.85 38.77 28.04
N GLY A 723 0.19 38.02 28.93
CA GLY A 723 -0.75 38.57 29.91
C GLY A 723 -0.12 39.52 30.95
N ARG A 724 1.21 39.52 31.10
CA ARG A 724 1.95 40.46 31.96
C ARG A 724 2.42 41.73 31.25
N GLN A 725 2.33 41.80 29.92
CA GLN A 725 2.89 42.91 29.12
C GLN A 725 1.85 43.70 28.32
N ALA A 726 0.56 43.38 28.45
CA ALA A 726 -0.56 44.07 27.79
C ALA A 726 -0.79 45.54 28.22
N MET A 727 0.11 46.15 29.01
CA MET A 727 0.08 47.56 29.40
C MET A 727 1.25 48.39 28.83
N ALA A 728 2.02 47.87 27.86
CA ALA A 728 3.06 48.62 27.16
C ALA A 728 2.96 48.51 25.62
N SER A 729 2.78 49.66 24.96
CA SER A 729 3.03 49.95 23.52
C SER A 729 2.69 48.86 22.48
N SER A 730 1.41 48.71 22.15
CA SER A 730 0.86 47.71 21.20
C SER A 730 1.20 47.89 19.70
N GLN A 731 2.03 48.86 19.31
CA GLN A 731 2.32 49.16 17.89
C GLN A 731 3.69 48.69 17.37
N SER A 732 4.72 48.54 18.22
CA SER A 732 6.07 48.16 17.77
C SER A 732 6.19 46.68 17.38
N PHE A 733 5.53 45.79 18.12
CA PHE A 733 5.71 44.33 18.01
C PHE A 733 5.17 43.72 16.69
N ASN A 734 4.16 44.33 16.07
CA ASN A 734 3.66 43.86 14.78
C ASN A 734 4.69 44.10 13.65
N LEU A 735 5.50 45.16 13.75
CA LEU A 735 6.55 45.47 12.79
C LEU A 735 7.77 44.54 12.94
N SER A 736 8.11 44.11 14.17
CA SER A 736 9.20 43.13 14.37
C SER A 736 8.82 41.72 13.88
N ILE A 737 7.60 41.24 14.13
CA ILE A 737 7.14 39.93 13.60
C ILE A 737 7.09 39.93 12.07
N ILE A 738 6.67 41.04 11.43
CA ILE A 738 6.72 41.18 9.97
C ILE A 738 8.18 41.20 9.48
N LYS A 739 9.10 41.90 10.17
CA LYS A 739 10.54 41.86 9.84
C LYS A 739 11.11 40.45 9.96
N ILE A 740 10.84 39.69 11.03
CA ILE A 740 11.30 38.30 11.19
C ILE A 740 10.79 37.42 10.04
N SER A 741 9.54 37.60 9.60
CA SER A 741 8.99 36.90 8.43
C SER A 741 9.66 37.27 7.10
N SER A 742 10.33 38.44 7.02
CA SER A 742 11.18 38.82 5.89
C SER A 742 12.62 38.29 6.02
N THR A 743 13.24 38.36 7.20
CA THR A 743 14.61 37.85 7.45
C THR A 743 14.69 36.33 7.32
N LEU A 744 13.61 35.60 7.65
CA LEU A 744 13.47 34.16 7.39
C LEU A 744 13.52 33.77 5.90
N ARG A 745 13.52 34.74 4.96
CA ARG A 745 13.78 34.48 3.53
C ARG A 745 15.28 34.43 3.19
N PHE A 746 16.16 34.95 4.04
CA PHE A 746 17.59 35.08 3.78
C PHE A 746 18.48 34.03 4.48
N PHE A 747 17.94 33.26 5.42
CA PHE A 747 18.63 32.10 6.01
C PHE A 747 18.23 30.76 5.38
N SER A 748 17.99 30.75 4.06
CA SER A 748 18.11 29.54 3.26
C SER A 748 19.59 29.17 3.15
N ILE A 749 20.03 28.16 3.91
CA ILE A 749 21.39 27.62 3.80
C ILE A 749 21.59 27.10 2.37
N SER A 750 22.49 27.74 1.63
CA SER A 750 22.73 27.51 0.20
C SER A 750 23.59 26.26 -0.02
N SER A 751 23.01 25.08 0.23
CA SER A 751 23.64 23.79 -0.06
C SER A 751 22.59 22.71 -0.36
N ASN A 752 22.10 22.71 -1.61
CA ASN A 752 21.87 21.54 -2.48
C ASN A 752 20.81 21.84 -3.55
N GLU A 753 21.08 21.35 -4.76
CA GLU A 753 20.30 21.59 -5.98
C GLU A 753 18.80 21.29 -5.77
N HIS A 754 17.97 22.32 -5.85
CA HIS A 754 16.52 22.17 -5.83
C HIS A 754 16.05 21.80 -7.25
N SER A 755 15.39 20.65 -7.40
CA SER A 755 14.88 20.22 -8.71
C SER A 755 13.94 21.26 -9.31
N PHE A 756 13.93 21.39 -10.63
CA PHE A 756 13.19 22.42 -11.38
C PHE A 756 11.74 22.59 -10.88
N THR A 757 11.05 21.49 -10.58
CA THR A 757 9.69 21.51 -10.05
C THR A 757 9.54 22.24 -8.71
N VAL A 758 10.50 22.09 -7.78
CA VAL A 758 10.48 22.79 -6.49
C VAL A 758 10.63 24.30 -6.73
N SER A 759 11.62 24.70 -7.51
CA SER A 759 11.89 26.10 -7.86
C SER A 759 10.71 26.75 -8.59
N TYR A 760 10.09 26.05 -9.54
CA TYR A 760 8.87 26.48 -10.22
C TYR A 760 7.69 26.65 -9.25
N LEU A 761 7.46 25.68 -8.36
CA LEU A 761 6.36 25.74 -7.39
C LEU A 761 6.50 26.90 -6.39
N ILE A 762 7.74 27.25 -6.02
CA ILE A 762 8.02 28.46 -5.22
C ILE A 762 7.76 29.71 -6.07
N ASN A 763 8.45 29.84 -7.21
CA ASN A 763 8.57 31.10 -7.94
C ASN A 763 7.33 31.47 -8.77
N LYS A 764 6.68 30.50 -9.42
CA LYS A 764 5.49 30.71 -10.27
C LYS A 764 4.20 30.45 -9.50
N CYS A 765 4.13 29.36 -8.73
CA CYS A 765 2.92 29.00 -7.98
C CYS A 765 2.84 29.62 -6.56
N GLY A 766 3.91 30.30 -6.10
CA GLY A 766 3.93 31.04 -4.83
C GLY A 766 3.92 30.16 -3.57
N PHE A 767 4.46 28.94 -3.60
CA PHE A 767 4.52 28.05 -2.44
C PHE A 767 5.68 28.43 -1.50
N SER A 768 5.56 28.16 -0.19
CA SER A 768 6.74 28.16 0.70
C SER A 768 7.67 26.99 0.33
N PRO A 769 8.99 27.05 0.58
CA PRO A 769 9.92 25.98 0.21
C PRO A 769 9.50 24.58 0.73
N GLU A 770 9.08 24.50 2.00
CA GLU A 770 8.57 23.25 2.59
C GLU A 770 7.19 22.84 2.05
N SER A 771 6.37 23.79 1.56
CA SER A 771 5.14 23.46 0.82
C SER A 771 5.46 22.97 -0.59
N ALA A 772 6.44 23.55 -1.27
CA ALA A 772 6.88 23.19 -2.61
C ALA A 772 7.54 21.80 -2.63
N SER A 773 8.49 21.55 -1.72
CA SER A 773 9.12 20.23 -1.51
C SER A 773 8.08 19.13 -1.19
N ARG A 774 7.13 19.40 -0.29
CA ARG A 774 6.03 18.44 -0.02
C ARG A 774 5.09 18.27 -1.22
N THR A 775 5.07 19.21 -2.15
CA THR A 775 4.24 19.17 -3.38
C THR A 775 4.96 18.48 -4.54
N SER A 776 6.28 18.64 -4.69
CA SER A 776 7.09 17.96 -5.72
C SER A 776 7.17 16.44 -5.50
N ASN A 777 7.10 15.98 -4.25
CA ASN A 777 6.85 14.57 -3.90
C ASN A 777 5.57 13.99 -4.56
N TYR A 778 4.69 14.84 -5.08
CA TYR A 778 3.47 14.46 -5.80
C TYR A 778 3.47 14.81 -7.30
N VAL A 779 4.43 15.60 -7.79
CA VAL A 779 4.52 16.07 -9.19
C VAL A 779 5.98 16.40 -9.56
N HIS A 780 6.49 15.86 -10.67
CA HIS A 780 7.81 16.20 -11.21
C HIS A 780 7.71 16.58 -12.69
N PHE A 781 8.43 17.61 -13.10
CA PHE A 781 8.57 18.09 -14.48
C PHE A 781 9.86 18.93 -14.58
N GLU A 782 10.51 18.88 -15.73
CA GLU A 782 11.73 19.63 -16.04
C GLU A 782 11.50 20.85 -16.94
N THR A 783 10.34 20.94 -17.60
CA THR A 783 9.94 22.08 -18.44
C THR A 783 8.70 22.78 -17.87
N PRO A 784 8.51 24.09 -18.12
CA PRO A 784 7.37 24.85 -17.62
C PRO A 784 6.12 24.73 -18.50
N GLU A 785 6.19 24.19 -19.72
CA GLU A 785 5.14 24.39 -20.75
C GLU A 785 3.75 23.91 -20.32
N LYS A 786 3.65 22.70 -19.76
CA LYS A 786 2.38 22.11 -19.29
C LYS A 786 1.87 22.77 -17.99
N PRO A 787 2.72 23.03 -16.99
CA PRO A 787 2.39 23.91 -15.86
C PRO A 787 1.84 25.29 -16.27
N ASP A 788 2.54 26.03 -17.14
CA ASP A 788 2.14 27.38 -17.57
C ASP A 788 0.85 27.34 -18.42
N SER A 789 0.73 26.37 -19.34
CA SER A 789 -0.49 26.12 -20.12
C SER A 789 -1.72 25.88 -19.23
N LEU A 790 -1.58 25.08 -18.16
CA LEU A 790 -2.66 24.90 -17.18
C LEU A 790 -3.01 26.20 -16.47
N ILE A 791 -2.01 26.98 -16.02
CA ILE A 791 -2.25 28.22 -15.28
C ILE A 791 -3.00 29.23 -16.16
N ILE A 792 -2.52 29.46 -17.39
CA ILE A 792 -3.16 30.34 -18.37
C ILE A 792 -4.59 29.87 -18.68
N PHE A 793 -4.79 28.57 -18.89
CA PHE A 793 -6.12 27.99 -19.10
C PHE A 793 -7.07 28.24 -17.92
N LEU A 794 -6.59 28.11 -16.68
CA LEU A 794 -7.40 28.35 -15.48
C LEU A 794 -7.68 29.84 -15.25
N GLU A 795 -6.71 30.72 -15.49
CA GLU A 795 -6.90 32.18 -15.41
C GLU A 795 -7.93 32.66 -16.45
N ASN A 796 -7.84 32.17 -17.70
CA ASN A 796 -8.83 32.42 -18.75
C ASN A 796 -10.25 31.93 -18.38
N HIS A 797 -10.35 30.83 -17.62
CA HIS A 797 -11.62 30.31 -17.09
C HIS A 797 -12.07 30.98 -15.75
N GLY A 798 -11.40 32.05 -15.32
CA GLY A 798 -11.81 32.89 -14.20
C GLY A 798 -11.37 32.42 -12.82
N PHE A 799 -10.34 31.57 -12.73
CA PHE A 799 -9.74 31.20 -11.44
C PHE A 799 -8.70 32.24 -11.00
N SER A 800 -8.74 32.63 -9.72
CA SER A 800 -7.71 33.52 -9.16
C SER A 800 -6.40 32.77 -8.84
N LYS A 801 -5.27 33.50 -8.79
CA LYS A 801 -3.97 32.93 -8.40
C LYS A 801 -4.00 32.21 -7.05
N THR A 802 -4.82 32.65 -6.09
CA THR A 802 -5.00 31.96 -4.80
C THR A 802 -5.86 30.70 -4.90
N GLN A 803 -6.86 30.67 -5.79
CA GLN A 803 -7.61 29.46 -6.13
C GLN A 803 -6.72 28.44 -6.84
N ILE A 804 -5.97 28.85 -7.86
CA ILE A 804 -5.02 28.01 -8.62
C ILE A 804 -3.96 27.41 -7.68
N LYS A 805 -3.33 28.23 -6.82
CA LYS A 805 -2.38 27.76 -5.79
C LYS A 805 -3.01 26.71 -4.86
N ASN A 806 -4.24 26.91 -4.39
CA ASN A 806 -4.93 25.94 -3.53
C ASN A 806 -5.35 24.66 -4.28
N LEU A 807 -5.76 24.79 -5.54
CA LEU A 807 -6.12 23.70 -6.44
C LEU A 807 -4.91 22.80 -6.73
N ILE A 808 -3.77 23.40 -7.09
CA ILE A 808 -2.47 22.70 -7.24
C ILE A 808 -2.07 22.06 -5.91
N LYS A 809 -2.12 22.78 -4.78
CA LYS A 809 -1.74 22.25 -3.46
C LYS A 809 -2.57 21.04 -3.04
N ARG A 810 -3.86 21.00 -3.39
CA ARG A 810 -4.75 19.87 -3.14
C ARG A 810 -4.61 18.75 -4.18
N GLN A 811 -4.21 19.08 -5.42
CA GLN A 811 -4.14 18.12 -6.52
C GLN A 811 -2.96 18.40 -7.48
N PRO A 812 -1.70 18.13 -7.07
CA PRO A 812 -0.51 18.58 -7.80
C PRO A 812 -0.38 18.00 -9.23
N LYS A 813 -0.99 16.82 -9.47
CA LYS A 813 -1.07 16.17 -10.78
C LYS A 813 -1.83 16.98 -11.86
N LEU A 814 -2.53 18.05 -11.51
CA LEU A 814 -3.16 18.92 -12.52
C LEU A 814 -2.12 19.55 -13.45
N LEU A 815 -0.91 19.84 -12.98
CA LEU A 815 0.21 20.38 -13.78
C LEU A 815 0.71 19.43 -14.89
N HIS A 816 0.20 18.20 -14.96
CA HIS A 816 0.44 17.22 -16.02
C HIS A 816 -0.79 16.95 -16.91
N SER A 817 -1.89 17.68 -16.71
CA SER A 817 -3.16 17.42 -17.42
C SER A 817 -3.21 18.17 -18.75
N ASP A 818 -3.59 17.46 -19.81
CA ASP A 818 -3.96 18.04 -21.11
C ASP A 818 -5.25 18.87 -20.92
N THR A 819 -5.16 20.19 -21.08
CA THR A 819 -6.26 21.13 -20.81
C THR A 819 -7.45 20.83 -21.72
N GLU A 820 -7.19 20.75 -23.02
CA GLU A 820 -8.21 20.60 -24.06
C GLU A 820 -8.91 19.25 -24.00
N LYS A 821 -8.16 18.15 -23.81
CA LYS A 821 -8.74 16.79 -23.80
C LYS A 821 -9.21 16.32 -22.43
N THR A 822 -8.80 16.97 -21.34
CA THR A 822 -9.08 16.50 -19.97
C THR A 822 -9.89 17.47 -19.13
N LEU A 823 -9.76 18.79 -19.33
CA LEU A 823 -10.40 19.79 -18.48
C LEU A 823 -11.54 20.53 -19.20
N LEU A 824 -11.32 20.99 -20.44
CA LEU A 824 -12.29 21.78 -21.20
C LEU A 824 -13.67 21.11 -21.30
N PRO A 825 -13.83 19.83 -21.71
CA PRO A 825 -15.15 19.17 -21.76
C PRO A 825 -15.88 19.11 -20.42
N LYS A 826 -15.12 19.10 -19.30
CA LYS A 826 -15.72 19.14 -17.96
C LYS A 826 -16.17 20.54 -17.57
N LEU A 827 -15.47 21.58 -18.02
CA LEU A 827 -15.89 22.96 -17.79
C LEU A 827 -17.10 23.29 -18.68
N GLU A 828 -17.06 22.93 -19.96
CA GLU A 828 -18.17 23.09 -20.92
C GLU A 828 -19.46 22.43 -20.44
N PHE A 829 -19.40 21.17 -19.99
CA PHE A 829 -20.57 20.51 -19.40
C PHE A 829 -21.08 21.23 -18.14
N LEU A 830 -20.19 21.74 -17.29
CA LEU A 830 -20.60 22.46 -16.08
C LEU A 830 -21.14 23.86 -16.39
N TYR A 831 -20.71 24.50 -17.48
CA TYR A 831 -21.31 25.72 -18.02
C TYR A 831 -22.69 25.44 -18.64
N SER A 832 -22.86 24.36 -19.40
CA SER A 832 -24.15 24.04 -20.04
C SER A 832 -25.25 23.67 -19.04
N ILE A 833 -24.91 23.12 -17.87
CA ILE A 833 -25.85 22.95 -16.74
C ILE A 833 -25.95 24.18 -15.81
N GLY A 834 -25.48 25.36 -16.21
CA GLY A 834 -25.77 26.62 -15.51
C GLY A 834 -24.87 26.97 -14.30
N PHE A 835 -23.59 26.58 -14.32
CA PHE A 835 -22.59 27.23 -13.45
C PHE A 835 -21.98 28.45 -14.16
N SER A 836 -21.82 29.56 -13.43
CA SER A 836 -21.01 30.69 -13.91
C SER A 836 -19.51 30.45 -13.69
N ARG A 837 -18.63 31.14 -14.44
CA ARG A 837 -17.15 31.01 -14.29
C ARG A 837 -16.67 31.17 -12.82
N PRO A 838 -17.09 32.21 -12.06
CA PRO A 838 -16.63 32.37 -10.67
C PRO A 838 -17.18 31.30 -9.71
N GLU A 839 -18.42 30.85 -9.91
CA GLU A 839 -19.00 29.74 -9.13
C GLU A 839 -18.25 28.44 -9.39
N LEU A 840 -17.92 28.15 -10.65
CA LEU A 840 -17.21 26.94 -11.04
C LEU A 840 -15.76 26.95 -10.52
N ALA A 841 -15.07 28.09 -10.61
CA ALA A 841 -13.74 28.27 -10.04
C ALA A 841 -13.71 28.01 -8.53
N LYS A 842 -14.73 28.50 -7.79
CA LYS A 842 -14.93 28.21 -6.37
C LYS A 842 -15.23 26.72 -6.12
N LEU A 843 -16.19 26.14 -6.86
CA LEU A 843 -16.62 24.75 -6.73
C LEU A 843 -15.44 23.77 -6.88
N LEU A 844 -14.59 24.00 -7.88
CA LEU A 844 -13.45 23.13 -8.20
C LEU A 844 -12.25 23.37 -7.28
N SER A 845 -12.08 24.58 -6.74
CA SER A 845 -11.12 24.85 -5.66
C SER A 845 -11.49 24.11 -4.37
N ASP A 846 -12.78 24.09 -4.03
CA ASP A 846 -13.31 23.38 -2.85
C ASP A 846 -13.34 21.86 -3.03
N TYR A 847 -13.71 21.36 -4.22
CA TYR A 847 -13.87 19.94 -4.54
C TYR A 847 -13.04 19.51 -5.78
N PRO A 848 -11.70 19.58 -5.72
CA PRO A 848 -10.82 19.31 -6.87
C PRO A 848 -10.89 17.86 -7.39
N THR A 849 -11.43 16.94 -6.59
CA THR A 849 -11.69 15.55 -6.97
C THR A 849 -12.66 15.42 -8.15
N LEU A 850 -13.50 16.43 -8.43
CA LEU A 850 -14.33 16.50 -9.63
C LEU A 850 -13.51 16.34 -10.92
N LEU A 851 -12.37 17.04 -11.02
CA LEU A 851 -11.52 17.01 -12.22
C LEU A 851 -10.92 15.62 -12.50
N ARG A 852 -10.90 14.73 -11.51
CA ARG A 852 -10.43 13.34 -11.61
C ARG A 852 -11.52 12.33 -11.98
N ALA A 853 -12.79 12.70 -11.93
CA ALA A 853 -13.87 11.83 -12.35
C ALA A 853 -13.95 11.75 -13.89
N SER A 854 -14.51 10.67 -14.42
CA SER A 854 -14.88 10.60 -15.84
C SER A 854 -16.15 11.42 -16.05
N LEU A 855 -16.18 12.20 -17.13
CA LEU A 855 -17.38 12.95 -17.55
C LEU A 855 -18.50 11.95 -17.87
N GLU A 856 -18.32 11.17 -18.93
CA GLU A 856 -19.26 10.13 -19.40
C GLU A 856 -19.63 9.09 -18.35
N LYS A 857 -18.64 8.55 -17.61
CA LYS A 857 -18.87 7.38 -16.74
C LYS A 857 -19.21 7.75 -15.30
N ARG A 858 -19.34 9.05 -14.98
CA ARG A 858 -19.67 9.49 -13.62
C ARG A 858 -20.37 10.84 -13.52
N ILE A 859 -19.79 11.92 -14.04
CA ILE A 859 -20.34 13.28 -13.84
C ILE A 859 -21.70 13.41 -14.53
N ILE A 860 -21.81 13.04 -15.82
CA ILE A 860 -23.07 13.12 -16.58
C ILE A 860 -24.14 12.17 -16.00
N PRO A 861 -23.88 10.87 -15.76
CA PRO A 861 -24.85 9.99 -15.11
C PRO A 861 -25.31 10.47 -13.72
N SER A 862 -24.40 11.00 -12.90
CA SER A 862 -24.75 11.53 -11.59
C SER A 862 -25.56 12.84 -11.67
N PHE A 863 -25.31 13.71 -12.65
CA PHE A 863 -26.18 14.86 -12.90
C PHE A 863 -27.56 14.40 -13.35
N ASN A 864 -27.64 13.50 -14.34
CA ASN A 864 -28.91 13.01 -14.90
C ASN A 864 -29.77 12.32 -13.83
N LEU A 865 -29.20 11.51 -12.92
CA LEU A 865 -29.99 10.93 -11.83
C LEU A 865 -30.52 12.02 -10.87
N LEU A 866 -29.70 13.02 -10.51
CA LEU A 866 -30.18 14.12 -9.65
C LEU A 866 -31.26 14.97 -10.34
N ARG A 867 -31.12 15.23 -11.65
CA ARG A 867 -32.14 15.91 -12.46
C ARG A 867 -33.47 15.15 -12.42
N ASN A 868 -33.42 13.84 -12.65
CA ASN A 868 -34.60 12.98 -12.66
C ASN A 868 -35.24 12.86 -11.26
N LEU A 869 -34.45 12.70 -10.20
CA LEU A 869 -34.93 12.62 -8.80
C LEU A 869 -35.57 13.93 -8.31
N PHE A 870 -35.13 15.09 -8.79
CA PHE A 870 -35.70 16.39 -8.41
C PHE A 870 -36.72 16.97 -9.41
N GLN A 871 -36.84 16.32 -10.59
CA GLN A 871 -37.57 16.80 -11.77
C GLN A 871 -37.23 18.26 -12.10
N SER A 872 -35.95 18.64 -11.96
CA SER A 872 -35.49 20.02 -12.10
C SER A 872 -33.96 20.14 -12.05
N ASP A 873 -33.39 20.68 -13.13
CA ASP A 873 -31.97 21.01 -13.27
C ASP A 873 -31.53 22.04 -12.23
N ASP A 874 -32.33 23.09 -11.98
CA ASP A 874 -32.07 24.09 -10.93
C ASP A 874 -31.91 23.46 -9.53
N LYS A 875 -32.81 22.53 -9.15
CA LYS A 875 -32.71 21.81 -7.87
C LYS A 875 -31.48 20.89 -7.84
N ALA A 876 -31.14 20.25 -8.96
CA ALA A 876 -29.93 19.43 -9.08
C ALA A 876 -28.66 20.28 -8.93
N VAL A 877 -28.56 21.41 -9.64
CA VAL A 877 -27.47 22.39 -9.55
C VAL A 877 -27.36 22.98 -8.14
N LYS A 878 -28.47 23.34 -7.50
CA LYS A 878 -28.50 23.81 -6.10
C LYS A 878 -28.06 22.72 -5.10
N SER A 879 -28.36 21.45 -5.37
CA SER A 879 -27.82 20.31 -4.60
C SER A 879 -26.31 20.16 -4.78
N ILE A 880 -25.81 20.22 -6.02
CA ILE A 880 -24.38 20.14 -6.36
C ILE A 880 -23.60 21.32 -5.75
N LYS A 881 -24.13 22.55 -5.82
CA LYS A 881 -23.55 23.76 -5.20
C LYS A 881 -23.45 23.63 -3.66
N ARG A 882 -24.24 22.75 -3.01
CA ARG A 882 -24.14 22.45 -1.56
C ARG A 882 -23.13 21.35 -1.22
N PHE A 883 -22.95 20.36 -2.09
CA PHE A 883 -21.95 19.30 -1.91
C PHE A 883 -21.51 18.72 -3.27
N ALA A 884 -20.52 19.34 -3.89
CA ALA A 884 -20.11 19.00 -5.26
C ALA A 884 -19.54 17.57 -5.38
N GLY A 885 -19.05 17.01 -4.27
CA GLY A 885 -18.65 15.60 -4.17
C GLY A 885 -19.77 14.58 -4.45
N ILE A 886 -21.03 15.00 -4.57
CA ILE A 886 -22.13 14.13 -5.00
C ILE A 886 -21.93 13.59 -6.43
N LEU A 887 -21.39 14.40 -7.35
CA LEU A 887 -21.15 14.03 -8.76
C LEU A 887 -20.01 13.03 -8.97
N VAL A 888 -19.17 12.79 -7.95
CA VAL A 888 -18.09 11.79 -7.99
C VAL A 888 -18.40 10.54 -7.16
N SER A 889 -19.59 10.50 -6.55
CA SER A 889 -20.00 9.42 -5.67
C SER A 889 -20.59 8.23 -6.44
N ASP A 890 -20.80 7.12 -5.74
CA ASP A 890 -21.35 5.91 -6.32
C ASP A 890 -22.80 5.72 -5.83
N PHE A 891 -23.77 6.03 -6.70
CA PHE A 891 -25.19 6.09 -6.34
C PHE A 891 -25.79 4.70 -6.13
N GLU A 892 -25.53 3.75 -7.04
CA GLU A 892 -25.91 2.34 -6.92
C GLU A 892 -25.48 1.70 -5.60
N LYS A 893 -24.33 2.15 -5.06
CA LYS A 893 -23.72 1.58 -3.86
C LYS A 893 -24.14 2.25 -2.56
N ASN A 894 -24.67 3.46 -2.60
CA ASN A 894 -24.96 4.25 -1.40
C ASN A 894 -26.30 4.97 -1.52
N LEU A 895 -26.44 5.92 -2.46
CA LEU A 895 -27.61 6.79 -2.52
C LEU A 895 -28.91 6.00 -2.76
N LEU A 896 -28.96 5.17 -3.80
CA LEU A 896 -30.18 4.44 -4.16
C LEU A 896 -30.56 3.37 -3.11
N PRO A 897 -29.64 2.53 -2.59
CA PRO A 897 -29.94 1.67 -1.46
C PRO A 897 -30.44 2.45 -0.23
N ASN A 898 -29.82 3.58 0.11
CA ASN A 898 -30.23 4.37 1.27
C ASN A 898 -31.62 5.00 1.09
N MET A 899 -31.97 5.46 -0.11
CA MET A 899 -33.33 5.93 -0.41
C MET A 899 -34.35 4.78 -0.33
N ASN A 900 -34.00 3.58 -0.81
CA ASN A 900 -34.87 2.41 -0.75
C ASN A 900 -35.08 1.92 0.69
N ILE A 901 -34.04 1.88 1.53
CA ILE A 901 -34.16 1.56 2.97
C ILE A 901 -35.09 2.55 3.67
N LEU A 902 -34.89 3.86 3.45
CA LEU A 902 -35.72 4.91 4.06
C LEU A 902 -37.19 4.84 3.58
N ARG A 903 -37.43 4.51 2.31
CA ARG A 903 -38.78 4.29 1.78
C ARG A 903 -39.44 3.04 2.38
N GLY A 904 -38.68 1.94 2.52
CA GLY A 904 -39.16 0.68 3.09
C GLY A 904 -39.57 0.75 4.57
N ILE A 905 -39.07 1.74 5.31
CA ILE A 905 -39.50 2.02 6.71
C ILE A 905 -40.53 3.15 6.82
N GLY A 906 -41.11 3.59 5.70
CA GLY A 906 -42.19 4.58 5.66
C GLY A 906 -41.75 6.05 5.75
N VAL A 907 -40.48 6.39 5.52
CA VAL A 907 -40.09 7.81 5.39
C VAL A 907 -40.61 8.36 4.05
N PRO A 908 -41.40 9.46 4.05
CA PRO A 908 -41.94 10.02 2.81
C PRO A 908 -40.85 10.44 1.82
N GLU A 909 -41.05 10.12 0.53
CA GLU A 909 -40.13 10.48 -0.56
C GLU A 909 -39.82 11.98 -0.57
N THR A 910 -40.83 12.82 -0.29
CA THR A 910 -40.68 14.28 -0.15
C THR A 910 -39.69 14.69 0.94
N ASN A 911 -39.63 13.97 2.06
CA ASN A 911 -38.64 14.20 3.12
C ASN A 911 -37.24 13.73 2.71
N ILE A 912 -37.14 12.59 2.03
CA ILE A 912 -35.88 12.04 1.52
C ILE A 912 -35.26 13.01 0.50
N LEU A 913 -36.02 13.41 -0.53
CA LEU A 913 -35.60 14.38 -1.55
C LEU A 913 -35.32 15.76 -0.95
N LEU A 914 -36.07 16.21 0.06
CA LEU A 914 -35.80 17.48 0.74
C LEU A 914 -34.48 17.47 1.51
N GLN A 915 -34.09 16.34 2.12
CA GLN A 915 -32.76 16.19 2.73
C GLN A 915 -31.67 16.01 1.67
N LEU A 916 -31.92 15.27 0.58
CA LEU A 916 -30.98 15.15 -0.54
C LEU A 916 -30.66 16.51 -1.17
N HIS A 917 -31.66 17.37 -1.36
CA HIS A 917 -31.47 18.74 -1.86
C HIS A 917 -30.79 19.65 -0.82
N ARG A 918 -31.18 19.60 0.47
CA ARG A 918 -30.69 20.56 1.47
C ARG A 918 -29.31 20.21 2.05
N LYS A 919 -29.02 18.93 2.27
CA LYS A 919 -27.82 18.41 2.94
C LYS A 919 -27.30 17.14 2.21
N PRO A 920 -26.89 17.18 0.94
CA PRO A 920 -26.80 15.96 0.10
C PRO A 920 -25.91 14.85 0.68
N ARG A 921 -24.83 15.23 1.38
CA ARG A 921 -23.89 14.34 2.08
C ARG A 921 -24.52 13.46 3.19
N THR A 922 -25.73 13.74 3.67
CA THR A 922 -26.39 12.94 4.72
C THR A 922 -26.71 11.53 4.24
N LEU A 923 -27.23 11.39 3.02
CA LEU A 923 -27.62 10.12 2.38
C LEU A 923 -26.44 9.38 1.72
N MET A 924 -25.21 9.93 1.81
CA MET A 924 -24.00 9.35 1.21
C MET A 924 -23.21 8.57 2.26
N PHE A 925 -23.73 7.41 2.67
CA PHE A 925 -23.08 6.49 3.61
C PHE A 925 -23.40 5.02 3.34
N ASN A 926 -22.77 4.12 4.09
CA ASN A 926 -22.89 2.68 3.90
C ASN A 926 -24.31 2.18 4.29
N PRO A 927 -24.99 1.40 3.43
CA PRO A 927 -26.37 0.93 3.68
C PRO A 927 -26.57 0.08 4.93
N VAL A 928 -25.66 -0.87 5.21
CA VAL A 928 -25.76 -1.73 6.42
C VAL A 928 -25.75 -0.87 7.69
N ARG A 929 -24.87 0.15 7.74
CA ARG A 929 -24.84 1.11 8.85
C ARG A 929 -26.02 2.10 8.86
N LEU A 930 -26.77 2.25 7.76
CA LEU A 930 -28.06 2.96 7.80
C LEU A 930 -29.12 2.08 8.47
N GLU A 931 -29.19 0.79 8.14
CA GLU A 931 -30.12 -0.17 8.75
C GLU A 931 -29.88 -0.29 10.27
N GLU A 932 -28.63 -0.47 10.71
CA GLU A 932 -28.23 -0.46 12.13
C GLU A 932 -28.78 0.76 12.89
N ILE A 933 -28.61 1.96 12.32
CA ILE A 933 -29.02 3.23 12.94
C ILE A 933 -30.54 3.42 12.85
N VAL A 934 -31.18 2.96 11.79
CA VAL A 934 -32.64 3.00 11.63
C VAL A 934 -33.32 2.18 12.70
N GLU A 935 -32.86 0.95 12.98
CA GLU A 935 -33.43 0.13 14.05
C GLU A 935 -33.09 0.64 15.45
N GLU A 936 -31.99 1.37 15.64
CA GLU A 936 -31.73 2.14 16.87
C GLU A 936 -32.70 3.32 17.04
N VAL A 937 -32.93 4.12 15.99
CA VAL A 937 -33.85 5.28 16.04
C VAL A 937 -35.33 4.88 16.12
N LYS A 938 -35.73 3.75 15.51
CA LYS A 938 -37.06 3.14 15.72
C LYS A 938 -37.29 2.78 17.18
N ARG A 939 -36.31 2.12 17.83
CA ARG A 939 -36.38 1.76 19.27
C ARG A 939 -36.45 2.98 20.21
N MET A 940 -36.06 4.17 19.75
CA MET A 940 -36.24 5.43 20.46
C MET A 940 -37.67 6.03 20.36
N GLY A 941 -38.62 5.35 19.69
CA GLY A 941 -40.00 5.84 19.56
C GLY A 941 -40.11 7.12 18.72
N ILE A 942 -39.32 7.21 17.65
CA ILE A 942 -39.24 8.38 16.77
C ILE A 942 -39.94 8.05 15.44
N ASP A 943 -41.13 8.64 15.29
CA ASP A 943 -42.01 8.62 14.12
C ASP A 943 -41.24 8.86 12.79
N THR A 944 -41.25 7.84 11.92
CA THR A 944 -40.54 7.83 10.62
C THR A 944 -41.14 8.79 9.60
N SER A 945 -42.43 9.15 9.73
CA SER A 945 -43.09 10.11 8.84
C SER A 945 -42.53 11.52 9.01
N ARG A 946 -42.06 11.85 10.22
CA ARG A 946 -41.57 13.19 10.57
C ARG A 946 -40.16 13.40 10.07
N LYS A 947 -39.96 14.50 9.33
CA LYS A 947 -38.66 15.01 8.87
C LYS A 947 -37.53 14.98 9.92
N LYS A 948 -37.85 15.16 11.21
CA LYS A 948 -36.88 15.07 12.32
C LYS A 948 -36.17 13.71 12.38
N PHE A 949 -36.82 12.61 12.01
CA PHE A 949 -36.22 11.26 11.95
C PHE A 949 -34.88 11.26 11.21
N LEU A 950 -34.83 11.91 10.04
CA LEU A 950 -33.61 11.99 9.22
C LEU A 950 -32.51 12.89 9.85
N ASP A 951 -32.87 13.86 10.69
CA ASP A 951 -31.90 14.64 11.47
C ASP A 951 -31.36 13.84 12.69
N VAL A 952 -32.15 12.92 13.27
CA VAL A 952 -31.72 11.97 14.31
C VAL A 952 -30.77 10.93 13.72
N VAL A 953 -31.17 10.26 12.62
CA VAL A 953 -30.34 9.28 11.89
C VAL A 953 -29.01 9.92 11.50
N PHE A 954 -29.00 11.18 11.03
CA PHE A 954 -27.76 11.90 10.76
C PHE A 954 -26.91 12.18 12.01
N ALA A 955 -27.54 12.55 13.14
CA ALA A 955 -26.81 12.77 14.40
C ALA A 955 -26.12 11.47 14.85
N MET A 956 -26.85 10.36 14.96
CA MET A 956 -26.30 9.04 15.31
C MET A 956 -25.18 8.61 14.34
N LYS A 957 -25.37 8.84 13.03
CA LYS A 957 -24.37 8.54 12.00
C LYS A 957 -23.08 9.38 12.10
N SER A 958 -23.11 10.52 12.80
CA SER A 958 -21.92 11.37 12.98
C SER A 958 -20.98 10.92 14.10
N MET A 959 -21.42 9.99 14.96
CA MET A 959 -20.70 9.53 16.15
C MET A 959 -20.55 8.00 16.19
N THR A 960 -20.00 7.47 17.28
CA THR A 960 -20.07 6.05 17.67
C THR A 960 -20.75 5.96 19.03
N LYS A 961 -21.17 4.76 19.47
CA LYS A 961 -21.79 4.58 20.79
C LYS A 961 -20.93 5.19 21.92
N SER A 962 -19.64 4.84 21.99
CA SER A 962 -18.70 5.43 22.97
C SER A 962 -18.54 6.97 22.88
N THR A 963 -18.83 7.60 21.74
CA THR A 963 -18.86 9.06 21.60
C THR A 963 -20.22 9.66 21.99
N LEU A 964 -21.31 8.91 21.89
CA LEU A 964 -22.62 9.28 22.44
C LEU A 964 -22.60 9.17 23.98
N ASP A 965 -22.13 8.03 24.51
CA ASP A 965 -22.02 7.75 25.94
C ASP A 965 -21.25 8.89 26.67
N LYS A 966 -20.09 9.29 26.14
CA LYS A 966 -19.28 10.40 26.68
C LYS A 966 -19.97 11.77 26.64
N LYS A 967 -20.88 11.99 25.70
CA LYS A 967 -21.66 13.25 25.65
C LYS A 967 -22.79 13.24 26.66
N ILE A 968 -23.44 12.09 26.84
CA ILE A 968 -24.38 11.86 27.93
C ILE A 968 -23.68 12.13 29.27
N ASP A 969 -22.47 11.60 29.50
CA ASP A 969 -21.65 11.91 30.69
C ASP A 969 -21.35 13.41 30.84
N VAL A 970 -21.02 14.12 29.76
CA VAL A 970 -20.79 15.57 29.79
C VAL A 970 -22.06 16.33 30.17
N TYR A 971 -23.23 15.97 29.65
CA TYR A 971 -24.49 16.59 30.06
C TYR A 971 -24.87 16.28 31.51
N LYS A 972 -24.63 15.05 31.98
CA LYS A 972 -24.82 14.68 33.40
C LYS A 972 -23.93 15.49 34.35
N ARG A 973 -22.69 15.79 33.95
CA ARG A 973 -21.79 16.68 34.72
C ARG A 973 -22.28 18.14 34.81
N TRP A 974 -23.15 18.57 33.90
CA TRP A 974 -23.86 19.84 33.98
C TRP A 974 -25.25 19.70 34.62
N GLY A 975 -25.54 18.59 35.30
CA GLY A 975 -26.77 18.37 36.06
C GLY A 975 -28.00 18.05 35.21
N TRP A 976 -27.84 17.65 33.93
CA TRP A 976 -29.00 17.19 33.15
C TRP A 976 -29.35 15.75 33.54
N SER A 977 -30.62 15.52 33.85
CA SER A 977 -31.19 14.17 34.02
C SER A 977 -31.21 13.38 32.71
N ASP A 978 -31.27 12.03 32.78
CA ASP A 978 -31.44 11.19 31.59
C ASP A 978 -32.70 11.56 30.78
N GLN A 979 -33.78 11.96 31.46
CA GLN A 979 -35.02 12.43 30.83
C GLN A 979 -34.80 13.75 30.06
N GLU A 980 -34.08 14.71 30.64
CA GLU A 980 -33.74 15.96 29.96
C GLU A 980 -32.77 15.75 28.79
N ILE A 981 -31.79 14.86 28.92
CA ILE A 981 -30.87 14.49 27.84
C ILE A 981 -31.65 13.86 26.68
N HIS A 982 -32.55 12.92 26.97
CA HIS A 982 -33.40 12.26 25.97
C HIS A 982 -34.34 13.26 25.26
N GLU A 983 -35.03 14.13 26.01
CA GLU A 983 -35.95 15.10 25.42
C GLU A 983 -35.21 16.26 24.70
N ALA A 984 -34.04 16.68 25.18
CA ALA A 984 -33.17 17.63 24.48
C ALA A 984 -32.70 17.08 23.13
N PHE A 985 -32.36 15.78 23.07
CA PHE A 985 -32.02 15.07 21.83
C PHE A 985 -33.24 14.93 20.91
N ARG A 986 -34.40 14.52 21.43
CA ARG A 986 -35.67 14.40 20.69
C ARG A 986 -36.14 15.74 20.10
N ARG A 987 -35.92 16.84 20.82
CA ARG A 987 -36.20 18.20 20.34
C ARG A 987 -35.24 18.64 19.24
N TYR A 988 -33.93 18.52 19.47
CA TYR A 988 -32.89 19.01 18.57
C TYR A 988 -31.67 18.06 18.54
N PRO A 989 -31.68 17.01 17.70
CA PRO A 989 -30.68 15.94 17.73
C PRO A 989 -29.23 16.41 17.47
N LEU A 990 -29.09 17.59 16.85
CA LEU A 990 -27.80 18.17 16.51
C LEU A 990 -27.02 18.69 17.74
N CYS A 991 -27.63 18.78 18.94
CA CYS A 991 -26.89 19.06 20.18
C CYS A 991 -25.76 18.04 20.41
N MET A 992 -26.05 16.74 20.22
CA MET A 992 -25.08 15.65 20.33
C MET A 992 -23.96 15.71 19.27
N THR A 993 -24.12 16.46 18.18
CA THR A 993 -23.10 16.60 17.13
C THR A 993 -22.01 17.63 17.46
N VAL A 994 -22.16 18.35 18.58
CA VAL A 994 -21.21 19.36 19.07
C VAL A 994 -20.02 18.69 19.78
N SER A 995 -18.81 19.26 19.69
CA SER A 995 -17.63 18.77 20.40
C SER A 995 -17.77 18.95 21.92
N GLU A 996 -17.17 18.03 22.69
CA GLU A 996 -17.19 18.08 24.17
C GLU A 996 -16.63 19.41 24.70
N ASP A 997 -15.47 19.86 24.18
CA ASP A 997 -14.86 21.15 24.53
C ASP A 997 -15.82 22.34 24.32
N LYS A 998 -16.62 22.31 23.23
CA LYS A 998 -17.56 23.39 22.91
C LYS A 998 -18.84 23.32 23.76
N ILE A 999 -19.31 22.12 24.11
CA ILE A 999 -20.39 21.97 25.09
C ILE A 999 -19.93 22.54 26.43
N MET A 1000 -18.75 22.14 26.92
CA MET A 1000 -18.16 22.67 28.16
C MET A 1000 -18.03 24.20 28.14
N ALA A 1001 -17.50 24.79 27.06
CA ALA A 1001 -17.31 26.23 26.96
C ALA A 1001 -18.62 27.03 26.85
N ILE A 1002 -19.66 26.50 26.19
CA ILE A 1002 -20.97 27.15 26.13
C ILE A 1002 -21.71 27.02 27.47
N MET A 1003 -21.64 25.87 28.13
CA MET A 1003 -22.27 25.67 29.44
C MET A 1003 -21.59 26.50 30.53
N ASP A 1004 -20.25 26.58 30.56
CA ASP A 1004 -19.52 27.49 31.46
C ASP A 1004 -19.90 28.96 31.24
N PHE A 1005 -20.02 29.39 29.97
CA PHE A 1005 -20.44 30.75 29.69
C PHE A 1005 -21.90 31.02 30.08
N LEU A 1006 -22.85 30.17 29.69
CA LEU A 1006 -24.27 30.41 29.96
C LEU A 1006 -24.66 30.19 31.42
N VAL A 1007 -24.16 29.12 32.05
CA VAL A 1007 -24.51 28.77 33.43
C VAL A 1007 -23.65 29.55 34.42
N ASN A 1008 -22.32 29.41 34.38
CA ASN A 1008 -21.45 29.99 35.41
C ASN A 1008 -21.27 31.52 35.27
N LYS A 1009 -21.24 32.05 34.04
CA LYS A 1009 -20.91 33.48 33.79
C LYS A 1009 -22.11 34.36 33.46
N MET A 1010 -23.22 33.77 33.04
CA MET A 1010 -24.47 34.49 32.72
C MET A 1010 -25.67 34.08 33.58
N GLY A 1011 -25.52 33.09 34.48
CA GLY A 1011 -26.54 32.72 35.47
C GLY A 1011 -27.75 31.94 34.93
N TYR A 1012 -27.75 31.50 33.66
CA TYR A 1012 -28.86 30.72 33.12
C TYR A 1012 -28.90 29.31 33.73
N SER A 1013 -30.07 28.84 34.15
CA SER A 1013 -30.20 27.49 34.70
C SER A 1013 -29.88 26.41 33.65
N SER A 1014 -29.14 25.38 34.05
CA SER A 1014 -28.74 24.30 33.15
C SER A 1014 -29.94 23.58 32.50
N THR A 1015 -31.05 23.47 33.24
CA THR A 1015 -32.32 22.88 32.78
C THR A 1015 -33.03 23.74 31.73
N LEU A 1016 -32.85 25.08 31.74
CA LEU A 1016 -33.31 25.96 30.65
C LEU A 1016 -32.50 25.72 29.37
N VAL A 1017 -31.18 25.50 29.50
CA VAL A 1017 -30.31 25.15 28.37
C VAL A 1017 -30.65 23.75 27.82
N ALA A 1018 -31.02 22.79 28.67
CA ALA A 1018 -31.54 21.48 28.25
C ALA A 1018 -32.84 21.63 27.43
N LYS A 1019 -33.80 22.40 27.96
CA LYS A 1019 -35.09 22.68 27.30
C LYS A 1019 -34.93 23.42 25.95
N GLN A 1020 -33.83 24.18 25.76
CA GLN A 1020 -33.51 24.95 24.55
C GLN A 1020 -32.14 24.57 23.96
N SER A 1021 -31.87 23.27 23.83
CA SER A 1021 -30.58 22.67 23.43
C SER A 1021 -30.02 23.08 22.06
N SER A 1022 -30.79 23.83 21.24
CA SER A 1022 -30.35 24.44 19.99
C SER A 1022 -29.18 25.42 20.16
N VAL A 1023 -29.11 26.12 21.30
CA VAL A 1023 -28.06 27.11 21.58
C VAL A 1023 -26.65 26.52 21.50
N LEU A 1024 -26.46 25.26 21.92
CA LEU A 1024 -25.18 24.55 21.90
C LEU A 1024 -24.56 24.43 20.50
N SER A 1025 -25.40 24.48 19.45
CA SER A 1025 -24.94 24.45 18.06
C SER A 1025 -24.32 25.78 17.59
N ARG A 1026 -24.67 26.91 18.21
CA ARG A 1026 -24.30 28.26 17.75
C ARG A 1026 -22.82 28.58 18.00
N SER A 1027 -22.33 29.68 17.42
CA SER A 1027 -20.96 30.13 17.69
C SER A 1027 -20.88 30.74 19.09
N LEU A 1028 -19.90 30.35 19.90
CA LEU A 1028 -19.70 30.96 21.22
C LEU A 1028 -19.29 32.43 21.03
N GLU A 1029 -18.12 32.63 20.42
CA GLU A 1029 -17.53 33.95 20.12
C GLU A 1029 -18.47 34.84 19.29
N LYS A 1030 -18.87 34.42 18.08
CA LYS A 1030 -19.55 35.29 17.11
C LYS A 1030 -21.06 35.44 17.31
N ARG A 1031 -21.63 34.95 18.41
CA ARG A 1031 -23.11 34.91 18.57
C ARG A 1031 -23.61 34.74 19.99
N ILE A 1032 -23.09 33.80 20.78
CA ILE A 1032 -23.58 33.59 22.15
C ILE A 1032 -23.04 34.72 23.04
N VAL A 1033 -21.73 34.97 23.06
CA VAL A 1033 -21.13 36.00 23.91
C VAL A 1033 -21.70 37.40 23.63
N PRO A 1034 -21.74 37.92 22.38
CA PRO A 1034 -22.14 39.31 22.13
C PRO A 1034 -23.62 39.53 22.41
N ARG A 1035 -24.47 38.56 22.09
CA ARG A 1035 -25.93 38.65 22.33
C ARG A 1035 -26.30 38.43 23.79
N ALA A 1036 -25.57 37.59 24.53
CA ALA A 1036 -25.81 37.39 25.96
C ALA A 1036 -25.38 38.62 26.78
N LEU A 1037 -24.24 39.23 26.45
CA LEU A 1037 -23.80 40.48 27.07
C LEU A 1037 -24.79 41.62 26.77
N PHE A 1038 -25.21 41.76 25.51
CA PHE A 1038 -26.23 42.72 25.10
C PHE A 1038 -27.59 42.49 25.79
N ALA A 1039 -28.03 41.24 25.95
CA ALA A 1039 -29.26 40.92 26.67
C ALA A 1039 -29.17 41.29 28.16
N ARG A 1040 -28.07 40.94 28.83
CA ARG A 1040 -27.83 41.32 30.23
C ARG A 1040 -27.83 42.83 30.42
N GLU A 1041 -27.34 43.59 29.44
CA GLU A 1041 -27.32 45.05 29.47
C GLU A 1041 -28.67 45.70 29.13
N LEU A 1042 -29.55 45.03 28.37
CA LEU A 1042 -30.96 45.42 28.29
C LEU A 1042 -31.72 45.15 29.60
N SER A 1043 -31.37 44.08 30.33
CA SER A 1043 -31.96 43.77 31.63
C SER A 1043 -31.43 44.66 32.76
N SER A 1044 -30.14 45.04 32.78
CA SER A 1044 -29.58 45.99 33.76
C SER A 1044 -30.22 47.38 33.64
N LYS A 1045 -30.55 47.81 32.42
CA LYS A 1045 -31.30 49.05 32.14
C LYS A 1045 -32.83 48.92 32.29
N GLY A 1046 -33.34 47.78 32.78
CA GLY A 1046 -34.78 47.56 32.99
C GLY A 1046 -35.62 47.55 31.70
N LEU A 1047 -35.01 47.38 30.53
CA LEU A 1047 -35.67 47.48 29.22
C LEU A 1047 -36.34 46.16 28.81
N VAL A 1048 -35.81 45.00 29.25
CA VAL A 1048 -36.39 43.67 29.02
C VAL A 1048 -36.02 42.73 30.17
N ASN A 1049 -37.01 42.08 30.79
CA ASN A 1049 -36.83 41.31 32.03
C ASN A 1049 -36.54 39.80 31.83
N ASP A 1050 -36.94 39.20 30.70
CA ASP A 1050 -36.60 37.80 30.35
C ASP A 1050 -36.38 37.63 28.84
N PHE A 1051 -35.49 36.72 28.46
CA PHE A 1051 -35.16 36.37 27.09
C PHE A 1051 -35.17 34.85 26.89
N LYS A 1052 -36.13 34.34 26.10
CA LYS A 1052 -36.08 32.97 25.58
C LYS A 1052 -34.78 32.78 24.77
N LEU A 1053 -33.90 31.88 25.22
CA LEU A 1053 -32.58 31.63 24.61
C LEU A 1053 -32.64 31.40 23.09
N SER A 1054 -33.70 30.77 22.59
CA SER A 1054 -33.98 30.59 21.16
C SER A 1054 -34.23 31.91 20.41
N VAL A 1055 -35.00 32.85 20.98
CA VAL A 1055 -35.19 34.20 20.40
C VAL A 1055 -33.85 34.94 20.36
N LEU A 1056 -33.05 34.81 21.43
CA LEU A 1056 -31.77 35.49 21.54
C LEU A 1056 -30.71 34.91 20.57
N PHE A 1057 -30.54 33.58 20.51
CA PHE A 1057 -29.42 32.94 19.82
C PHE A 1057 -29.76 32.23 18.50
N ASP A 1058 -31.01 31.81 18.28
CA ASP A 1058 -31.41 31.09 17.04
C ASP A 1058 -31.88 32.04 15.91
N THR A 1059 -32.28 33.28 16.22
CA THR A 1059 -32.72 34.30 15.25
C THR A 1059 -31.62 34.69 14.25
N SER A 1060 -31.99 34.96 12.99
CA SER A 1060 -31.01 35.41 11.98
C SER A 1060 -30.37 36.76 12.35
N GLU A 1061 -29.24 37.13 11.75
CA GLU A 1061 -28.58 38.41 12.05
C GLU A 1061 -29.46 39.60 11.68
N LYS A 1062 -30.03 39.60 10.47
CA LYS A 1062 -31.00 40.61 10.01
C LYS A 1062 -32.26 40.64 10.89
N THR A 1063 -32.73 39.48 11.37
CA THR A 1063 -33.90 39.41 12.26
C THR A 1063 -33.60 39.98 13.65
N PHE A 1064 -32.45 39.65 14.22
CA PHE A 1064 -32.02 40.12 15.52
C PHE A 1064 -31.80 41.63 15.52
N ILE A 1065 -31.08 42.16 14.52
CA ILE A 1065 -30.88 43.61 14.37
C ILE A 1065 -32.21 44.33 14.12
N ARG A 1066 -33.17 43.74 13.39
CA ARG A 1066 -34.51 44.32 13.25
C ARG A 1066 -35.33 44.29 14.55
N MET A 1067 -35.20 43.24 15.36
CA MET A 1067 -35.97 43.09 16.61
C MET A 1067 -35.39 43.91 17.78
N PHE A 1068 -34.07 44.09 17.83
CA PHE A 1068 -33.37 44.70 18.96
C PHE A 1068 -32.54 45.93 18.61
N GLY A 1069 -32.23 46.15 17.34
CA GLY A 1069 -31.76 47.44 16.83
C GLY A 1069 -32.94 48.39 16.72
N ASP A 1070 -33.84 48.18 15.77
CA ASP A 1070 -34.89 49.16 15.42
C ASP A 1070 -35.78 49.56 16.62
N CYS A 1071 -36.04 48.63 17.56
CA CYS A 1071 -36.79 48.89 18.79
C CYS A 1071 -36.03 49.68 19.87
N PHE A 1072 -34.70 49.65 19.89
CA PHE A 1072 -33.86 50.26 20.95
C PHE A 1072 -32.85 51.31 20.45
N VAL A 1073 -32.73 51.53 19.14
CA VAL A 1073 -31.93 52.60 18.51
C VAL A 1073 -32.25 53.99 19.07
N LYS A 1074 -33.51 54.23 19.48
CA LYS A 1074 -33.95 55.48 20.12
C LYS A 1074 -33.78 55.52 21.65
N LYS A 1075 -33.39 54.42 22.30
CA LYS A 1075 -33.32 54.30 23.77
C LYS A 1075 -31.92 53.99 24.33
N ALA A 1076 -31.06 53.33 23.55
CA ALA A 1076 -29.72 52.94 23.96
C ALA A 1076 -28.79 52.71 22.74
N PRO A 1077 -28.54 53.73 21.89
CA PRO A 1077 -27.76 53.59 20.65
C PRO A 1077 -26.33 53.08 20.88
N GLU A 1078 -25.74 53.36 22.04
CA GLU A 1078 -24.43 52.88 22.46
C GLU A 1078 -24.36 51.34 22.56
N LEU A 1079 -25.47 50.66 22.90
CA LEU A 1079 -25.51 49.20 22.97
C LEU A 1079 -25.47 48.54 21.59
N LEU A 1080 -26.03 49.20 20.58
CA LEU A 1080 -25.92 48.73 19.19
C LEU A 1080 -24.49 48.93 18.64
N LYS A 1081 -23.77 49.96 19.11
CA LYS A 1081 -22.34 50.15 18.80
C LYS A 1081 -21.51 49.04 19.45
N LEU A 1082 -21.70 48.81 20.75
CA LEU A 1082 -21.03 47.74 21.50
C LEU A 1082 -21.30 46.35 20.88
N TYR A 1083 -22.53 46.08 20.42
CA TYR A 1083 -22.84 44.83 19.70
C TYR A 1083 -22.04 44.70 18.40
N LYS A 1084 -21.95 45.76 17.58
CA LYS A 1084 -21.17 45.77 16.33
C LYS A 1084 -19.67 45.64 16.54
N GLU A 1085 -19.15 46.11 17.66
CA GLU A 1085 -17.73 46.01 18.04
C GLU A 1085 -17.32 44.58 18.48
N ASN A 1086 -18.29 43.67 18.70
CA ASN A 1086 -18.08 42.33 19.26
C ASN A 1086 -18.44 41.15 18.31
N VAL A 1087 -18.64 41.36 16.99
CA VAL A 1087 -19.21 40.35 16.04
C VAL A 1087 -18.30 40.02 14.83
#